data_AF-A0A498GF40-F1
#
_entry.id   AF-A0A498GF40-F1
#
_cell.length_a   1.000
_cell.length_b   1.000
_cell.length_c   1.000
_cell.angle_alpha   90.00
_cell.angle_beta   90.00
_cell.angle_gamma   90.00
#
_symmetry.space_group_name_H-M   'P 1'
#
loop_
_entity.id
_entity.type
_entity.pdbx_description
1 polymer ?
#
loop_
_entity_poly.entity_id
_entity_poly.type
_entity_poly.pdbx_seq_one_letter_code
_entity_poly.pdbx_strand_id
1 'polypeptide(L)'
;MSLFAKRSIILNNLYGVDIEDGAVEICKLRLWLSMVADIEDEPNEVEPLPNIDFNIRQGNSLIGFTELHEVAREEAGDASLSNWGVGTAVKDLYEDVIREQDRHRAADSAREAQNARKMAERKIDTHSQELNEKIRDQFNELVDEDISLKELEEFSPFHWVLEFATVYREGGFDVIIGNPPWDELKPYRTDFFPKHDTEFRSRSPSEKDKKVEELLENSDIAAEWEKFQRDKERQATYINQSGEYEYQTPSVEGQQVARTNDLSLLFFERVYDIVRNGGYISQLLPGPFFNAAAGKDLRVHALEESEIQSIIGFENRGIFSDIDTRYNFGIVTLRTGGSTHTVHGIFHQTTVDVLRSIDDVALDIPARILKEYSPGARIFPNIEEQQEVSVLDKILQTPPLATEIEAAWRTVLYKELDRGRDRDRFIEDESKGDYPVYQGKNIHQFCYDPTYVDDLEPISFWSVDEDNEDLSAKRRVREKNFRARDSAISLKKAIYNKFADDPEFSHLPSSSQKRFVNRLLTEEFDRPELSLEDIRLHSSEYRIVLREVARATDERTLIAAVIPPGGVVVHTLYTVRPFEANPSKNDLSQFPMHSAYDRVFTDMELFVALGLINSIPFDFLMRTKVDSHASKYKFEESQAPRLTDGDNWFHYIADRASKLSCYGEEFAEMRERLGGIEPATDMDTRRELQAEVDAAVFHAYELDEEDMQFVLDDFHRVSNPRIMTEAYFEKVAEKYTHLGDVGPME
;
A
#
# COMPACT_ATOMS: atom_id res chain seq x y z
N MET A 1 -31.17 -32.39 0.00
CA MET A 1 -31.39 -31.92 1.39
C MET A 1 -32.85 -32.15 1.72
N SER A 2 -33.23 -32.59 2.93
CA SER A 2 -34.65 -32.77 3.27
C SER A 2 -35.34 -31.40 3.45
N LEU A 3 -36.65 -31.33 3.20
CA LEU A 3 -37.46 -30.12 3.42
C LEU A 3 -37.31 -29.59 4.86
N PHE A 4 -37.31 -30.51 5.84
CA PHE A 4 -37.07 -30.19 7.25
C PHE A 4 -35.72 -29.51 7.48
N ALA A 5 -34.63 -30.05 6.90
CA ALA A 5 -33.30 -29.46 7.05
C ALA A 5 -33.23 -28.07 6.40
N LYS A 6 -33.77 -27.91 5.18
CA LYS A 6 -33.82 -26.62 4.49
C LYS A 6 -34.58 -25.56 5.29
N ARG A 7 -35.76 -25.94 5.80
CA ARG A 7 -36.60 -25.07 6.64
C ARG A 7 -35.86 -24.66 7.92
N SER A 8 -35.19 -25.59 8.59
CA SER A 8 -34.43 -25.29 9.80
C SER A 8 -33.25 -24.35 9.52
N ILE A 9 -32.56 -24.52 8.40
CA ILE A 9 -31.46 -23.62 7.98
C ILE A 9 -32.00 -22.20 7.78
N ILE A 10 -33.05 -22.05 6.97
CA ILE A 10 -33.63 -20.73 6.65
C ILE A 10 -34.17 -20.02 7.90
N LEU A 11 -34.78 -20.76 8.84
CA LEU A 11 -35.37 -20.16 10.04
C LEU A 11 -34.36 -19.82 11.14
N ASN A 12 -33.38 -20.69 11.35
CA ASN A 12 -32.57 -20.64 12.57
C ASN A 12 -31.08 -20.31 12.31
N ASN A 13 -30.63 -20.36 11.06
CA ASN A 13 -29.19 -20.25 10.74
C ASN A 13 -28.89 -19.16 9.71
N LEU A 14 -29.82 -18.84 8.82
CA LEU A 14 -29.60 -17.83 7.79
C LEU A 14 -30.08 -16.46 8.26
N TYR A 15 -29.19 -15.48 8.18
CA TYR A 15 -29.46 -14.08 8.50
C TYR A 15 -28.85 -13.21 7.39
N GLY A 16 -29.39 -12.02 7.17
CA GLY A 16 -28.92 -11.11 6.14
C GLY A 16 -29.36 -9.67 6.38
N VAL A 17 -28.52 -8.73 5.97
CA VAL A 17 -28.80 -7.30 6.02
C VAL A 17 -28.46 -6.67 4.67
N ASP A 18 -29.33 -5.78 4.20
CA ASP A 18 -29.07 -4.94 3.02
C ASP A 18 -29.60 -3.53 3.28
N ILE A 19 -28.98 -2.52 2.67
CA ILE A 19 -29.46 -1.13 2.79
C ILE A 19 -30.72 -0.90 1.95
N GLU A 20 -30.89 -1.66 0.86
CA GLU A 20 -32.04 -1.58 -0.04
C GLU A 20 -33.19 -2.50 0.39
N ASP A 21 -34.34 -1.90 0.74
CA ASP A 21 -35.58 -2.63 1.08
C ASP A 21 -36.02 -3.61 -0.04
N GLY A 22 -35.87 -3.19 -1.30
CA GLY A 22 -36.20 -4.04 -2.44
C GLY A 22 -35.37 -5.33 -2.49
N ALA A 23 -34.08 -5.25 -2.15
CA ALA A 23 -33.20 -6.42 -2.10
C ALA A 23 -33.59 -7.37 -0.96
N VAL A 24 -33.93 -6.82 0.21
CA VAL A 24 -34.45 -7.55 1.38
C VAL A 24 -35.71 -8.35 1.00
N GLU A 25 -36.70 -7.70 0.40
CA GLU A 25 -37.97 -8.37 0.04
C GLU A 25 -37.79 -9.41 -1.06
N ILE A 26 -36.92 -9.17 -2.04
CA ILE A 26 -36.57 -10.17 -3.07
C ILE A 26 -35.87 -11.37 -2.43
N CYS A 27 -34.95 -11.15 -1.49
CA CYS A 27 -34.26 -12.21 -0.76
C CYS A 27 -35.27 -13.09 -0.01
N LYS A 28 -36.17 -12.48 0.78
CA LYS A 28 -37.23 -13.19 1.50
C LYS A 28 -38.08 -14.04 0.55
N LEU A 29 -38.52 -13.46 -0.57
CA LEU A 29 -39.31 -14.17 -1.58
C LEU A 29 -38.54 -15.36 -2.17
N ARG A 30 -37.26 -15.21 -2.49
CA ARG A 30 -36.43 -16.30 -3.03
C ARG A 30 -36.25 -17.43 -2.03
N LEU A 31 -36.04 -17.11 -0.75
CA LEU A 31 -35.97 -18.12 0.31
C LEU A 31 -37.29 -18.89 0.43
N TRP A 32 -38.43 -18.20 0.39
CA TRP A 32 -39.76 -18.83 0.37
C TRP A 32 -39.96 -19.75 -0.85
N LEU A 33 -39.68 -19.25 -2.05
CA LEU A 33 -39.80 -20.06 -3.28
C LEU A 33 -38.90 -21.29 -3.24
N SER A 34 -37.69 -21.17 -2.67
CA SER A 34 -36.78 -22.30 -2.52
C SER A 34 -37.37 -23.40 -1.64
N MET A 35 -38.13 -23.07 -0.59
CA MET A 35 -38.78 -24.07 0.27
C MET A 35 -39.96 -24.73 -0.42
N VAL A 36 -40.76 -23.97 -1.16
CA VAL A 36 -41.94 -24.48 -1.87
C VAL A 36 -41.53 -25.43 -3.01
N ALA A 37 -40.42 -25.15 -3.69
CA ALA A 37 -39.93 -25.98 -4.79
C ALA A 37 -39.57 -27.43 -4.38
N ASP A 38 -39.28 -27.67 -3.10
CA ASP A 38 -38.91 -28.99 -2.56
C ASP A 38 -40.11 -29.73 -1.92
N ILE A 39 -41.33 -29.19 -2.03
CA ILE A 39 -42.56 -29.85 -1.58
C ILE A 39 -43.01 -30.81 -2.68
N GLU A 40 -42.74 -32.12 -2.51
CA GLU A 40 -43.21 -33.16 -3.42
C GLU A 40 -44.71 -33.46 -3.19
N ASP A 41 -45.52 -33.22 -4.23
CA ASP A 41 -46.79 -33.86 -4.61
C ASP A 41 -47.96 -34.10 -3.61
N GLU A 42 -47.96 -33.57 -2.38
CA GLU A 42 -49.16 -33.58 -1.51
C GLU A 42 -49.63 -32.17 -1.10
N PRO A 43 -50.65 -31.59 -1.79
CA PRO A 43 -51.19 -30.25 -1.51
C PRO A 43 -51.72 -30.02 -0.08
N ASN A 44 -51.91 -31.09 0.68
CA ASN A 44 -52.46 -31.04 2.03
C ASN A 44 -51.39 -31.06 3.15
N GLU A 45 -50.10 -31.23 2.81
CA GLU A 45 -48.97 -31.16 3.74
C GLU A 45 -48.21 -29.82 3.67
N VAL A 46 -48.78 -28.81 3.00
CA VAL A 46 -48.18 -27.46 2.94
C VAL A 46 -48.32 -26.78 4.30
N GLU A 47 -47.32 -26.94 5.15
CA GLU A 47 -47.19 -26.15 6.38
C GLU A 47 -47.17 -24.65 6.06
N PRO A 48 -47.69 -23.79 6.97
CA PRO A 48 -47.60 -22.34 6.80
C PRO A 48 -46.16 -21.89 6.57
N LEU A 49 -45.98 -20.98 5.59
CA LEU A 49 -44.67 -20.43 5.26
C LEU A 49 -43.99 -19.87 6.50
N PRO A 50 -42.71 -20.19 6.73
CA PRO A 50 -42.01 -19.72 7.90
C PRO A 50 -41.76 -18.21 7.84
N ASN A 51 -41.86 -17.56 8.99
CA ASN A 51 -41.57 -16.15 9.14
C ASN A 51 -40.06 -15.92 9.24
N ILE A 52 -39.50 -15.14 8.33
CA ILE A 52 -38.08 -14.79 8.25
C ILE A 52 -37.84 -13.27 8.40
N ASP A 53 -38.83 -12.52 8.88
CA ASP A 53 -38.75 -11.07 9.04
C ASP A 53 -37.78 -10.61 10.13
N PHE A 54 -37.33 -11.53 10.98
CA PHE A 54 -36.25 -11.33 11.96
C PHE A 54 -34.89 -11.83 11.46
N ASN A 55 -34.85 -12.51 10.31
CA ASN A 55 -33.65 -13.08 9.72
C ASN A 55 -33.07 -12.15 8.65
N ILE A 56 -33.93 -11.59 7.80
CA ILE A 56 -33.53 -10.68 6.71
C ILE A 56 -34.04 -9.29 7.03
N ARG A 57 -33.12 -8.35 7.25
CA ARG A 57 -33.39 -6.99 7.77
C ARG A 57 -32.85 -5.91 6.85
N GLN A 58 -33.47 -4.74 6.87
CA GLN A 58 -32.99 -3.57 6.15
C GLN A 58 -32.15 -2.69 7.09
N GLY A 59 -31.02 -2.17 6.60
CA GLY A 59 -30.28 -1.10 7.27
C GLY A 59 -28.84 -0.93 6.80
N ASN A 60 -28.22 0.15 7.25
CA ASN A 60 -26.81 0.44 7.03
C ASN A 60 -25.96 -0.28 8.08
N SER A 61 -25.42 -1.42 7.68
CA SER A 61 -24.59 -2.30 8.51
C SER A 61 -23.33 -1.66 9.11
N LEU A 62 -22.88 -0.50 8.58
CA LEU A 62 -21.69 0.21 9.03
C LEU A 62 -21.94 1.24 10.13
N ILE A 63 -23.20 1.58 10.40
CA ILE A 63 -23.57 2.56 11.44
C ILE A 63 -24.51 1.88 12.42
N GLY A 64 -24.18 1.91 13.71
CA GLY A 64 -24.97 1.29 14.76
C GLY A 64 -24.15 0.32 15.61
N PHE A 65 -24.70 -0.02 16.77
CA PHE A 65 -23.99 -0.77 17.81
C PHE A 65 -23.80 -2.25 17.47
N THR A 66 -22.57 -2.74 17.65
CA THR A 66 -22.18 -4.15 17.51
C THR A 66 -22.01 -4.86 18.84
N GLU A 67 -21.71 -4.15 19.93
CA GLU A 67 -21.43 -4.77 21.22
C GLU A 67 -22.57 -4.66 22.24
N LEU A 68 -22.71 -5.70 23.05
CA LEU A 68 -23.56 -5.71 24.25
C LEU A 68 -22.85 -4.96 25.40
N HIS A 69 -22.39 -3.74 25.17
CA HIS A 69 -21.74 -2.96 26.23
C HIS A 69 -22.76 -2.54 27.31
N GLU A 70 -22.44 -2.82 28.58
CA GLU A 70 -22.85 -1.91 29.66
C GLU A 70 -22.21 -0.56 29.33
N VAL A 71 -23.00 0.50 29.31
CA VAL A 71 -22.53 1.86 29.02
C VAL A 71 -21.61 2.33 30.16
N ALA A 72 -20.38 1.82 30.22
CA ALA A 72 -19.28 2.24 31.08
C ALA A 72 -18.00 1.44 30.72
N ARG A 73 -17.16 1.96 29.81
CA ARG A 73 -15.73 1.65 29.85
C ARG A 73 -15.09 2.55 30.91
N GLU A 74 -15.04 2.10 32.16
CA GLU A 74 -13.94 2.45 33.06
C GLU A 74 -12.71 1.62 32.62
N GLU A 75 -11.53 2.23 32.57
CA GLU A 75 -10.23 1.64 32.18
C GLU A 75 -9.75 1.83 30.73
N ALA A 76 -9.62 3.09 30.32
CA ALA A 76 -8.38 3.59 29.71
C ALA A 76 -8.33 5.10 29.92
N GLY A 77 -7.24 5.59 30.51
CA GLY A 77 -7.07 7.01 30.79
C GLY A 77 -6.92 7.82 29.51
N ASP A 78 -8.01 8.38 29.01
CA ASP A 78 -7.99 9.65 28.28
C ASP A 78 -9.24 10.47 28.62
N ALA A 79 -9.02 11.75 28.87
CA ALA A 79 -9.96 12.64 29.50
C ALA A 79 -10.93 13.25 28.48
N SER A 80 -11.95 12.52 28.04
CA SER A 80 -13.10 13.15 27.35
C SER A 80 -14.45 12.42 27.41
N LEU A 81 -14.66 11.41 28.27
CA LEU A 81 -15.94 10.67 28.31
C LEU A 81 -16.48 10.38 29.72
N SER A 82 -16.24 11.27 30.69
CA SER A 82 -16.75 11.11 32.07
C SER A 82 -17.98 11.98 32.33
N ASN A 83 -19.16 11.63 31.77
CA ASN A 83 -20.43 12.14 32.29
C ASN A 83 -21.71 11.43 31.80
N TRP A 84 -21.84 10.11 31.91
CA TRP A 84 -23.08 9.45 31.43
C TRP A 84 -23.72 8.56 32.49
N GLY A 85 -24.94 8.95 32.87
CA GLY A 85 -25.67 8.50 34.06
C GLY A 85 -26.47 7.21 33.89
N VAL A 86 -27.09 6.81 35.01
CA VAL A 86 -27.95 5.63 35.20
C VAL A 86 -29.09 5.58 34.17
N GLY A 87 -28.87 4.86 33.08
CA GLY A 87 -29.88 4.48 32.08
C GLY A 87 -30.04 2.97 32.01
N THR A 88 -31.15 2.51 31.43
CA THR A 88 -31.41 1.09 31.14
C THR A 88 -30.21 0.47 30.42
N ALA A 89 -29.70 -0.66 30.90
CA ALA A 89 -28.56 -1.29 30.24
C ALA A 89 -28.98 -1.68 28.82
N VAL A 90 -28.09 -1.56 27.83
CA VAL A 90 -28.35 -2.05 26.45
C VAL A 90 -28.84 -3.51 26.50
N LYS A 91 -28.37 -4.23 27.53
CA LYS A 91 -28.86 -5.54 27.98
C LYS A 91 -30.34 -5.72 28.16
N ASP A 92 -30.97 -4.80 28.87
CA ASP A 92 -32.39 -4.92 29.15
C ASP A 92 -33.21 -4.76 27.85
N LEU A 93 -32.74 -3.91 26.91
CA LEU A 93 -33.41 -3.66 25.64
C LEU A 93 -33.44 -4.91 24.75
N TYR A 94 -32.31 -5.62 24.61
CA TYR A 94 -32.27 -6.81 23.77
C TYR A 94 -32.93 -8.04 24.42
N GLU A 95 -32.82 -8.22 25.75
CA GLU A 95 -33.54 -9.29 26.46
C GLU A 95 -35.06 -9.16 26.29
N ASP A 96 -35.55 -7.93 26.20
CA ASP A 96 -36.94 -7.62 25.99
C ASP A 96 -37.44 -7.97 24.57
N VAL A 97 -36.59 -7.83 23.55
CA VAL A 97 -36.86 -8.29 22.18
C VAL A 97 -36.84 -9.82 22.11
N ILE A 98 -35.80 -10.43 22.69
CA ILE A 98 -35.61 -11.89 22.72
C ILE A 98 -36.82 -12.58 23.34
N ARG A 99 -37.36 -12.04 24.45
CA ARG A 99 -38.54 -12.61 25.11
C ARG A 99 -39.75 -12.74 24.18
N GLU A 100 -40.01 -11.71 23.36
CA GLU A 100 -41.14 -11.74 22.41
C GLU A 100 -40.82 -12.62 21.18
N GLN A 101 -39.56 -12.70 20.75
CA GLN A 101 -39.15 -13.65 19.69
C GLN A 101 -39.28 -15.11 20.14
N ASP A 102 -38.85 -15.44 21.37
CA ASP A 102 -39.01 -16.77 21.95
C ASP A 102 -40.50 -17.12 22.11
N ARG A 103 -41.32 -16.15 22.51
CA ARG A 103 -42.79 -16.30 22.56
C ARG A 103 -43.40 -16.55 21.17
N HIS A 104 -42.89 -15.89 20.13
CA HIS A 104 -43.30 -16.13 18.75
C HIS A 104 -42.96 -17.57 18.32
N ARG A 105 -41.73 -18.03 18.61
CA ARG A 105 -41.25 -19.38 18.26
C ARG A 105 -42.01 -20.48 19.02
N ALA A 106 -42.39 -20.23 20.26
CA ALA A 106 -43.09 -21.20 21.12
C ALA A 106 -44.63 -21.17 20.99
N ALA A 107 -45.19 -20.33 20.11
CA ALA A 107 -46.64 -20.13 20.03
C ALA A 107 -47.39 -21.34 19.44
N ASP A 108 -48.38 -21.86 20.17
CA ASP A 108 -49.24 -22.98 19.74
C ASP A 108 -50.36 -22.56 18.76
N SER A 109 -50.51 -21.27 18.49
CA SER A 109 -51.54 -20.75 17.57
C SER A 109 -51.04 -19.60 16.70
N ALA A 110 -51.55 -19.53 15.47
CA ALA A 110 -51.22 -18.46 14.52
C ALA A 110 -51.50 -17.06 15.08
N ARG A 111 -52.56 -16.90 15.89
CA ARG A 111 -52.91 -15.62 16.51
C ARG A 111 -51.90 -15.19 17.58
N GLU A 112 -51.43 -16.13 18.39
CA GLU A 112 -50.42 -15.85 19.40
C GLU A 112 -49.07 -15.53 18.77
N ALA A 113 -48.67 -16.32 17.77
CA ALA A 113 -47.46 -16.07 16.99
C ALA A 113 -47.50 -14.65 16.37
N GLN A 114 -48.61 -14.27 15.75
CA GLN A 114 -48.76 -12.94 15.15
C GLN A 114 -48.72 -11.81 16.18
N ASN A 115 -49.29 -11.99 17.38
CA ASN A 115 -49.25 -10.98 18.43
C ASN A 115 -47.84 -10.80 19.00
N ALA A 116 -47.16 -11.91 19.32
CA ALA A 116 -45.78 -11.89 19.82
C ALA A 116 -44.83 -11.23 18.80
N ARG A 117 -45.01 -11.54 17.51
CA ARG A 117 -44.29 -10.89 16.41
C ARG A 117 -44.47 -9.37 16.41
N LYS A 118 -45.73 -8.90 16.42
CA LYS A 118 -46.02 -7.44 16.43
C LYS A 118 -45.44 -6.75 17.66
N MET A 119 -45.37 -7.45 18.79
CA MET A 119 -44.74 -6.93 20.00
C MET A 119 -43.21 -6.86 19.86
N ALA A 120 -42.58 -7.89 19.30
CA ALA A 120 -41.14 -7.88 19.01
C ALA A 120 -40.77 -6.75 18.04
N GLU A 121 -41.49 -6.59 16.91
CA GLU A 121 -41.28 -5.50 15.95
C GLU A 121 -41.39 -4.13 16.63
N ARG A 122 -42.45 -3.90 17.41
CA ARG A 122 -42.62 -2.64 18.16
C ARG A 122 -41.50 -2.37 19.14
N LYS A 123 -40.98 -3.40 19.81
CA LYS A 123 -39.86 -3.26 20.74
C LYS A 123 -38.57 -2.91 20.00
N ILE A 124 -38.30 -3.58 18.88
CA ILE A 124 -37.14 -3.26 18.02
C ILE A 124 -37.23 -1.79 17.57
N ASP A 125 -38.38 -1.35 17.07
CA ASP A 125 -38.58 0.04 16.61
C ASP A 125 -38.35 1.04 17.76
N THR A 126 -38.94 0.78 18.93
CA THR A 126 -38.83 1.65 20.11
C THR A 126 -37.39 1.73 20.60
N HIS A 127 -36.71 0.60 20.76
CA HIS A 127 -35.35 0.56 21.27
C HIS A 127 -34.34 1.08 20.24
N SER A 128 -34.61 0.92 18.95
CA SER A 128 -33.78 1.52 17.89
C SER A 128 -33.84 3.05 17.93
N GLN A 129 -35.00 3.64 18.26
CA GLN A 129 -35.10 5.09 18.48
C GLN A 129 -34.24 5.54 19.67
N GLU A 130 -34.26 4.81 20.78
CA GLU A 130 -33.41 5.09 21.96
C GLU A 130 -31.91 4.99 21.63
N LEU A 131 -31.50 4.01 20.81
CA LEU A 131 -30.10 3.88 20.38
C LEU A 131 -29.72 4.92 19.32
N ASN A 132 -30.64 5.32 18.44
CA ASN A 132 -30.42 6.39 17.47
C ASN A 132 -30.17 7.73 18.17
N GLU A 133 -30.80 8.00 19.31
CA GLU A 133 -30.47 9.18 20.13
C GLU A 133 -29.00 9.19 20.56
N LYS A 134 -28.46 8.04 20.95
CA LYS A 134 -27.04 7.92 21.33
C LYS A 134 -26.11 8.11 20.14
N ILE A 135 -26.42 7.49 19.00
CA ILE A 135 -25.61 7.68 17.78
C ILE A 135 -25.67 9.14 17.33
N ARG A 136 -26.83 9.80 17.39
CA ARG A 136 -26.95 11.24 17.08
C ARG A 136 -26.03 12.07 17.97
N ASP A 137 -26.02 11.79 19.27
CA ASP A 137 -25.18 12.54 20.20
C ASP A 137 -23.69 12.35 19.87
N GLN A 138 -23.26 11.14 19.51
CA GLN A 138 -21.90 10.90 18.98
C GLN A 138 -21.63 11.70 17.70
N PHE A 139 -22.58 11.73 16.75
CA PHE A 139 -22.44 12.53 15.54
C PHE A 139 -22.28 14.01 15.85
N ASN A 140 -23.10 14.58 16.74
CA ASN A 140 -23.05 16.00 17.09
C ASN A 140 -21.82 16.39 17.93
N GLU A 141 -21.23 15.44 18.66
CA GLU A 141 -19.96 15.66 19.36
C GLU A 141 -18.76 15.68 18.40
N LEU A 142 -18.79 14.87 17.34
CA LEU A 142 -17.68 14.70 16.39
C LEU A 142 -17.77 15.65 15.19
N VAL A 143 -18.98 15.91 14.71
CA VAL A 143 -19.28 16.82 13.62
C VAL A 143 -19.68 18.15 14.25
N ASP A 144 -19.02 19.25 13.88
CA ASP A 144 -19.32 20.62 14.35
C ASP A 144 -20.65 21.17 13.77
N GLU A 145 -21.69 20.32 13.74
CA GLU A 145 -23.03 20.57 13.24
C GLU A 145 -24.06 19.72 14.00
N ASP A 146 -25.17 20.33 14.43
CA ASP A 146 -26.30 19.62 15.04
C ASP A 146 -27.10 18.85 13.98
N ILE A 147 -26.95 17.53 13.94
CA ILE A 147 -27.79 16.62 13.16
C ILE A 147 -29.07 16.31 13.96
N SER A 148 -30.23 16.41 13.32
CA SER A 148 -31.50 15.99 13.90
C SER A 148 -31.69 14.46 13.84
N LEU A 149 -32.52 13.89 14.72
CA LEU A 149 -32.86 12.45 14.65
C LEU A 149 -33.39 12.03 13.28
N LYS A 150 -34.19 12.90 12.66
CA LYS A 150 -34.76 12.62 11.34
C LYS A 150 -33.69 12.55 10.25
N GLU A 151 -32.67 13.40 10.32
CA GLU A 151 -31.54 13.33 9.39
C GLU A 151 -30.69 12.08 9.66
N LEU A 152 -30.48 11.71 10.92
CA LEU A 152 -29.78 10.46 11.25
C LEU A 152 -30.54 9.23 10.74
N GLU A 153 -31.87 9.21 10.85
CA GLU A 153 -32.71 8.12 10.31
C GLU A 153 -32.53 7.92 8.80
N GLU A 154 -32.16 8.96 8.05
CA GLU A 154 -31.85 8.83 6.61
C GLU A 154 -30.56 8.01 6.36
N PHE A 155 -29.67 7.93 7.35
CA PHE A 155 -28.48 7.06 7.28
C PHE A 155 -28.80 5.59 7.59
N SER A 156 -30.05 5.30 7.97
CA SER A 156 -30.57 3.97 8.30
C SER A 156 -29.69 3.18 9.28
N PRO A 157 -29.35 3.71 10.49
CA PRO A 157 -28.51 2.98 11.44
C PRO A 157 -29.03 1.57 11.72
N PHE A 158 -28.13 0.58 11.66
CA PHE A 158 -28.42 -0.82 11.92
C PHE A 158 -27.77 -1.28 13.23
N HIS A 159 -28.59 -1.41 14.28
CA HIS A 159 -28.13 -1.88 15.59
C HIS A 159 -28.09 -3.41 15.61
N TRP A 160 -26.97 -3.98 15.20
CA TRP A 160 -26.75 -5.43 15.10
C TRP A 160 -27.23 -6.21 16.34
N VAL A 161 -26.93 -5.69 17.52
CA VAL A 161 -27.32 -6.28 18.82
C VAL A 161 -28.83 -6.37 19.05
N LEU A 162 -29.62 -5.48 18.44
CA LEU A 162 -31.08 -5.51 18.51
C LEU A 162 -31.67 -6.34 17.37
N GLU A 163 -31.18 -6.10 16.16
CA GLU A 163 -31.72 -6.67 14.92
C GLU A 163 -31.51 -8.18 14.88
N PHE A 164 -30.36 -8.65 15.38
CA PHE A 164 -30.01 -10.06 15.50
C PHE A 164 -29.77 -10.49 16.95
N ALA A 165 -30.62 -10.01 17.87
CA ALA A 165 -30.48 -10.25 19.31
C ALA A 165 -30.31 -11.74 19.70
N THR A 166 -30.96 -12.67 18.99
CA THR A 166 -30.82 -14.11 19.26
C THR A 166 -29.43 -14.66 18.92
N VAL A 167 -28.77 -14.11 17.91
CA VAL A 167 -27.38 -14.46 17.54
C VAL A 167 -26.41 -13.93 18.59
N TYR A 168 -26.61 -12.68 19.02
CA TYR A 168 -25.80 -12.05 20.07
C TYR A 168 -25.92 -12.74 21.43
N ARG A 169 -27.10 -13.27 21.76
CA ARG A 169 -27.28 -14.11 22.96
C ARG A 169 -26.36 -15.35 22.95
N GLU A 170 -26.02 -15.85 21.77
CA GLU A 170 -25.17 -17.03 21.58
C GLU A 170 -23.69 -16.67 21.35
N GLY A 171 -23.35 -15.36 21.42
CA GLY A 171 -21.98 -14.86 21.34
C GLY A 171 -21.53 -14.36 19.97
N GLY A 172 -22.45 -14.20 19.02
CA GLY A 172 -22.17 -13.72 17.66
C GLY A 172 -22.32 -14.82 16.61
N PHE A 173 -22.02 -14.50 15.35
CA PHE A 173 -22.19 -15.43 14.23
C PHE A 173 -21.11 -16.54 14.24
N ASP A 174 -21.50 -17.79 14.02
CA ASP A 174 -20.57 -18.90 13.76
C ASP A 174 -19.81 -18.72 12.44
N VAL A 175 -20.51 -18.24 11.41
CA VAL A 175 -20.02 -18.11 10.03
C VAL A 175 -20.61 -16.85 9.41
N ILE A 176 -19.78 -16.05 8.75
CA ILE A 176 -20.19 -14.90 7.95
C ILE A 176 -19.66 -15.08 6.54
N ILE A 177 -20.56 -15.08 5.56
CA ILE A 177 -20.23 -15.12 4.13
C ILE A 177 -20.82 -13.88 3.50
N GLY A 178 -20.00 -13.08 2.81
CA GLY A 178 -20.45 -11.79 2.32
C GLY A 178 -19.83 -11.36 0.99
N ASN A 179 -20.63 -10.60 0.25
CA ASN A 179 -20.17 -9.66 -0.75
C ASN A 179 -20.42 -8.25 -0.17
N PRO A 180 -19.39 -7.59 0.38
CA PRO A 180 -19.53 -6.29 1.00
C PRO A 180 -19.83 -5.19 -0.03
N PRO A 181 -20.19 -3.96 0.38
CA PRO A 181 -20.41 -2.83 -0.52
C PRO A 181 -19.10 -2.29 -1.13
N TRP A 182 -19.05 -1.99 -2.43
CA TRP A 182 -17.83 -1.66 -3.19
C TRP A 182 -17.57 -0.16 -3.44
N ASP A 183 -18.36 0.72 -2.83
CA ASP A 183 -18.23 2.17 -3.01
C ASP A 183 -17.26 2.80 -1.99
N GLU A 184 -16.92 4.07 -2.19
CA GLU A 184 -16.22 4.89 -1.20
C GLU A 184 -17.16 5.93 -0.58
N LEU A 185 -16.90 6.35 0.67
CA LEU A 185 -17.56 7.53 1.26
C LEU A 185 -16.97 8.83 0.72
N LYS A 186 -17.08 9.02 -0.59
CA LYS A 186 -16.81 10.29 -1.25
C LYS A 186 -18.03 10.71 -2.07
N PRO A 187 -18.29 12.01 -2.18
CA PRO A 187 -19.40 12.46 -2.99
C PRO A 187 -19.00 12.48 -4.47
N TYR A 188 -19.05 11.32 -5.12
CA TYR A 188 -18.81 11.26 -6.56
C TYR A 188 -20.05 11.72 -7.32
N ARG A 189 -19.82 12.59 -8.30
CA ARG A 189 -20.86 13.03 -9.24
C ARG A 189 -21.51 11.86 -9.99
N THR A 190 -20.79 10.77 -10.20
CA THR A 190 -21.27 9.55 -10.87
C THR A 190 -22.28 8.75 -10.07
N ASP A 191 -22.45 9.09 -8.78
CA ASP A 191 -23.35 8.40 -7.88
C ASP A 191 -24.66 9.19 -7.74
N PHE A 192 -24.55 10.52 -7.73
CA PHE A 192 -25.69 11.41 -7.55
C PHE A 192 -26.42 11.77 -8.84
N PHE A 193 -25.72 12.23 -9.88
CA PHE A 193 -26.37 12.78 -11.08
C PHE A 193 -27.09 11.76 -11.99
N PRO A 194 -26.84 10.43 -11.95
CA PRO A 194 -27.62 9.48 -12.75
C PRO A 194 -29.14 9.51 -12.51
N LYS A 195 -29.59 9.96 -11.34
CA LYS A 195 -31.03 10.14 -11.04
C LYS A 195 -31.69 11.27 -11.83
N HIS A 196 -30.87 12.23 -12.27
CA HIS A 196 -31.29 13.41 -13.03
C HIS A 196 -30.91 13.32 -14.52
N ASP A 197 -29.92 12.49 -14.87
CA ASP A 197 -29.49 12.20 -16.24
C ASP A 197 -29.04 10.72 -16.36
N THR A 198 -29.88 9.88 -16.95
CA THR A 198 -29.64 8.43 -17.09
C THR A 198 -28.38 8.08 -17.89
N GLU A 199 -27.90 8.98 -18.76
CA GLU A 199 -26.70 8.79 -19.57
C GLU A 199 -25.43 9.30 -18.87
N PHE A 200 -25.55 9.88 -17.67
CA PHE A 200 -24.47 10.60 -17.00
C PHE A 200 -23.19 9.77 -16.91
N ARG A 201 -23.31 8.47 -16.57
CA ARG A 201 -22.17 7.55 -16.42
C ARG A 201 -21.40 7.37 -17.74
N SER A 202 -22.11 7.27 -18.87
CA SER A 202 -21.54 7.04 -20.21
C SER A 202 -20.93 8.29 -20.86
N ARG A 203 -21.18 9.49 -20.33
CA ARG A 203 -20.62 10.74 -20.86
C ARG A 203 -19.10 10.84 -20.67
N SER A 204 -18.43 11.52 -21.60
CA SER A 204 -17.01 11.86 -21.45
C SER A 204 -16.79 12.85 -20.31
N PRO A 205 -15.57 12.96 -19.73
CA PRO A 205 -15.30 13.87 -18.61
C PRO A 205 -15.73 15.32 -18.85
N SER A 206 -15.42 15.89 -20.03
CA SER A 206 -15.81 17.27 -20.37
C SER A 206 -17.31 17.45 -20.56
N GLU A 207 -18.03 16.41 -20.99
CA GLU A 207 -19.49 16.45 -21.11
C GLU A 207 -20.16 16.31 -19.74
N LYS A 208 -19.59 15.49 -18.85
CA LYS A 208 -20.00 15.44 -17.44
C LYS A 208 -19.87 16.81 -16.78
N ASP A 209 -18.76 17.52 -16.99
CA ASP A 209 -18.54 18.86 -16.43
C ASP A 209 -19.67 19.83 -16.85
N LYS A 210 -19.91 19.94 -18.16
CA LYS A 210 -20.99 20.78 -18.70
C LYS A 210 -22.37 20.37 -18.20
N LYS A 211 -22.64 19.06 -18.11
CA LYS A 211 -23.95 18.58 -17.67
C LYS A 211 -24.18 18.83 -16.18
N VAL A 212 -23.14 18.71 -15.36
CA VAL A 212 -23.20 19.11 -13.94
C VAL A 212 -23.51 20.60 -13.83
N GLU A 213 -22.81 21.46 -14.57
CA GLU A 213 -23.09 22.91 -14.58
C GLU A 213 -24.55 23.20 -14.95
N GLU A 214 -25.06 22.59 -16.02
CA GLU A 214 -26.47 22.73 -16.46
C GLU A 214 -27.47 22.25 -15.39
N LEU A 215 -27.24 21.07 -14.80
CA LEU A 215 -28.14 20.50 -13.79
C LEU A 215 -28.14 21.31 -12.49
N LEU A 216 -27.00 21.90 -12.11
CA LEU A 216 -26.86 22.75 -10.93
C LEU A 216 -27.45 24.16 -11.12
N GLU A 217 -27.88 24.57 -12.33
CA GLU A 217 -28.68 25.78 -12.51
C GLU A 217 -30.06 25.65 -11.85
N ASN A 218 -30.56 24.43 -11.66
CA ASN A 218 -31.75 24.16 -10.88
C ASN A 218 -31.43 24.19 -9.38
N SER A 219 -32.01 25.15 -8.65
CA SER A 219 -31.79 25.34 -7.21
C SER A 219 -32.11 24.11 -6.37
N ASP A 220 -33.11 23.31 -6.78
CA ASP A 220 -33.51 22.11 -6.02
C ASP A 220 -32.45 21.01 -6.17
N ILE A 221 -31.93 20.81 -7.40
CA ILE A 221 -30.85 19.85 -7.68
C ILE A 221 -29.57 20.28 -6.99
N ALA A 222 -29.25 21.58 -7.00
CA ALA A 222 -28.09 22.12 -6.31
C ALA A 222 -28.16 21.90 -4.79
N ALA A 223 -29.30 22.18 -4.17
CA ALA A 223 -29.51 21.94 -2.74
C ALA A 223 -29.42 20.45 -2.39
N GLU A 224 -29.99 19.56 -3.22
CA GLU A 224 -29.85 18.11 -3.04
C GLU A 224 -28.39 17.65 -3.18
N TRP A 225 -27.62 18.22 -4.11
CA TRP A 225 -26.21 17.89 -4.29
C TRP A 225 -25.36 18.35 -3.11
N GLU A 226 -25.56 19.58 -2.63
CA GLU A 226 -24.90 20.10 -1.43
C GLU A 226 -25.22 19.24 -0.19
N LYS A 227 -26.50 18.84 -0.04
CA LYS A 227 -26.92 17.92 1.03
C LYS A 227 -26.19 16.58 0.91
N PHE A 228 -26.16 15.98 -0.28
CA PHE A 228 -25.46 14.71 -0.51
C PHE A 228 -23.97 14.79 -0.19
N GLN A 229 -23.30 15.89 -0.57
CA GLN A 229 -21.89 16.13 -0.22
C GLN A 229 -21.69 16.19 1.29
N ARG A 230 -22.54 16.97 1.99
CA ARG A 230 -22.49 17.15 3.44
C ARG A 230 -22.75 15.84 4.19
N ASP A 231 -23.74 15.06 3.76
CA ASP A 231 -24.08 13.79 4.40
C ASP A 231 -22.94 12.76 4.28
N LYS A 232 -22.28 12.70 3.10
CA LYS A 232 -21.09 11.85 2.92
C LYS A 232 -19.93 12.29 3.81
N GLU A 233 -19.69 13.59 3.94
CA GLU A 233 -18.65 14.14 4.81
C GLU A 233 -18.93 13.87 6.30
N ARG A 234 -20.19 14.01 6.73
CA ARG A 234 -20.64 13.68 8.09
C ARG A 234 -20.40 12.20 8.41
N GLN A 235 -20.82 11.28 7.53
CA GLN A 235 -20.57 9.85 7.70
C GLN A 235 -19.08 9.53 7.73
N ALA A 236 -18.30 10.13 6.83
CA ALA A 236 -16.86 9.93 6.80
C ALA A 236 -16.19 10.43 8.08
N THR A 237 -16.65 11.55 8.64
CA THR A 237 -16.16 12.11 9.90
C THR A 237 -16.48 11.19 11.06
N TYR A 238 -17.73 10.72 11.18
CA TYR A 238 -18.13 9.76 12.19
C TYR A 238 -17.26 8.50 12.16
N ILE A 239 -17.17 7.83 11.02
CA ILE A 239 -16.36 6.60 10.85
C ILE A 239 -14.89 6.81 11.26
N ASN A 240 -14.34 7.97 10.92
CA ASN A 240 -12.92 8.26 11.14
C ASN A 240 -12.58 8.76 12.55
N GLN A 241 -13.58 9.13 13.35
CA GLN A 241 -13.38 9.79 14.65
C GLN A 241 -14.14 9.13 15.80
N SER A 242 -15.11 8.25 15.53
CA SER A 242 -15.90 7.57 16.56
C SER A 242 -15.09 6.56 17.36
N GLY A 243 -13.97 6.06 16.82
CA GLY A 243 -13.21 4.95 17.39
C GLY A 243 -13.81 3.57 17.11
N GLU A 244 -14.90 3.50 16.32
CA GLU A 244 -15.53 2.23 15.92
C GLU A 244 -14.75 1.51 14.80
N TYR A 245 -13.81 2.20 14.16
CA TYR A 245 -12.97 1.68 13.08
C TYR A 245 -11.52 2.10 13.34
N GLU A 246 -10.67 1.13 13.69
CA GLU A 246 -9.29 1.31 14.08
C GLU A 246 -8.33 1.12 12.89
N TYR A 247 -8.67 0.28 11.91
CA TYR A 247 -7.77 -0.14 10.83
C TYR A 247 -7.86 0.70 9.55
N GLN A 248 -8.46 1.90 9.62
CA GLN A 248 -8.72 2.78 8.47
C GLN A 248 -7.72 3.94 8.34
N THR A 249 -6.66 3.97 9.14
CA THR A 249 -5.67 5.07 9.14
C THR A 249 -4.23 4.60 8.90
N PRO A 250 -3.97 3.81 7.84
CA PRO A 250 -2.64 3.28 7.60
C PRO A 250 -1.63 4.39 7.36
N SER A 251 -0.43 4.20 7.92
CA SER A 251 0.72 5.03 7.63
C SER A 251 1.76 4.24 6.82
N VAL A 252 2.33 4.89 5.81
CA VAL A 252 3.44 4.36 4.99
C VAL A 252 4.58 5.36 5.06
N GLU A 253 5.77 4.91 5.44
CA GLU A 253 6.95 5.77 5.65
C GLU A 253 6.71 6.94 6.64
N GLY A 254 5.86 6.73 7.66
CA GLY A 254 5.50 7.76 8.63
C GLY A 254 4.61 8.88 8.07
N GLN A 255 4.12 8.75 6.83
CA GLN A 255 3.10 9.61 6.25
C GLN A 255 1.74 8.91 6.36
N GLN A 256 0.72 9.62 6.84
CA GLN A 256 -0.64 9.12 6.76
C GLN A 256 -1.05 9.00 5.30
N VAL A 257 -1.51 7.81 4.92
CA VAL A 257 -2.15 7.61 3.63
C VAL A 257 -3.48 8.37 3.66
N ALA A 258 -3.87 8.95 2.52
CA ALA A 258 -5.17 9.61 2.41
C ALA A 258 -6.27 8.63 2.81
N ARG A 259 -7.16 9.04 3.73
CA ARG A 259 -8.30 8.23 4.15
C ARG A 259 -9.22 7.98 2.95
N THR A 260 -9.21 6.76 2.47
CA THR A 260 -10.17 6.26 1.48
C THR A 260 -11.11 5.37 2.28
N ASN A 261 -12.22 5.93 2.73
CA ASN A 261 -13.26 5.21 3.45
C ASN A 261 -13.97 4.27 2.46
N ASP A 262 -13.28 3.20 2.08
CA ASP A 262 -13.76 2.12 1.22
C ASP A 262 -14.75 1.28 2.02
N LEU A 263 -15.99 1.21 1.55
CA LEU A 263 -17.06 0.54 2.29
C LEU A 263 -16.81 -0.96 2.44
N SER A 264 -16.06 -1.59 1.52
CA SER A 264 -15.75 -3.02 1.60
C SER A 264 -14.77 -3.28 2.73
N LEU A 265 -13.76 -2.41 2.87
CA LEU A 265 -12.77 -2.51 3.95
C LEU A 265 -13.39 -2.21 5.31
N LEU A 266 -14.27 -1.21 5.40
CA LEU A 266 -15.04 -0.91 6.61
C LEU A 266 -15.93 -2.09 7.01
N PHE A 267 -16.61 -2.71 6.05
CA PHE A 267 -17.43 -3.88 6.34
C PHE A 267 -16.58 -5.09 6.74
N PHE A 268 -15.40 -5.27 6.12
CA PHE A 268 -14.46 -6.32 6.50
C PHE A 268 -13.93 -6.16 7.93
N GLU A 269 -13.74 -4.93 8.39
CA GLU A 269 -13.45 -4.65 9.80
C GLU A 269 -14.65 -4.99 10.68
N ARG A 270 -15.83 -4.49 10.32
CA ARG A 270 -17.09 -4.71 11.05
C ARG A 270 -17.42 -6.18 11.27
N VAL A 271 -17.07 -7.07 10.33
CA VAL A 271 -17.37 -8.51 10.49
C VAL A 271 -16.59 -9.16 11.65
N TYR A 272 -15.44 -8.60 12.06
CA TYR A 272 -14.71 -9.06 13.24
C TYR A 272 -15.47 -8.83 14.55
N ASP A 273 -16.24 -7.74 14.64
CA ASP A 273 -17.00 -7.38 15.84
C ASP A 273 -18.25 -8.26 16.05
N ILE A 274 -18.80 -8.78 14.95
CA ILE A 274 -20.09 -9.47 14.96
C ILE A 274 -19.95 -10.99 14.86
N VAL A 275 -18.81 -11.48 14.39
CA VAL A 275 -18.48 -12.91 14.41
C VAL A 275 -18.09 -13.32 15.83
N ARG A 276 -18.48 -14.51 16.26
CA ARG A 276 -18.01 -15.03 17.54
C ARG A 276 -16.52 -15.38 17.47
N ASN A 277 -15.86 -15.44 18.63
CA ASN A 277 -14.49 -15.95 18.71
C ASN A 277 -14.39 -17.41 18.21
N GLY A 278 -13.43 -17.69 17.33
CA GLY A 278 -13.27 -18.99 16.67
C GLY A 278 -14.28 -19.28 15.55
N GLY A 279 -15.10 -18.29 15.17
CA GLY A 279 -16.00 -18.32 14.02
C GLY A 279 -15.27 -18.09 12.70
N TYR A 280 -15.97 -18.26 11.58
CA TYR A 280 -15.40 -18.16 10.24
C TYR A 280 -15.91 -16.95 9.47
N ILE A 281 -15.03 -16.29 8.75
CA ILE A 281 -15.35 -15.18 7.83
C ILE A 281 -14.91 -15.60 6.43
N SER A 282 -15.79 -15.40 5.43
CA SER A 282 -15.46 -15.53 4.01
C SER A 282 -16.00 -14.33 3.25
N GLN A 283 -15.13 -13.47 2.74
CA GLN A 283 -15.53 -12.20 2.10
C GLN A 283 -14.94 -12.07 0.71
N LEU A 284 -15.77 -11.61 -0.23
CA LEU A 284 -15.33 -11.16 -1.55
C LEU A 284 -14.81 -9.73 -1.42
N LEU A 285 -13.51 -9.50 -1.58
CA LEU A 285 -12.86 -8.22 -1.33
C LEU A 285 -12.29 -7.59 -2.61
N PRO A 286 -12.27 -6.25 -2.68
CA PRO A 286 -11.74 -5.54 -3.83
C PRO A 286 -10.22 -5.62 -3.90
N GLY A 287 -9.66 -5.48 -5.11
CA GLY A 287 -8.21 -5.46 -5.35
C GLY A 287 -7.39 -4.60 -4.37
N PRO A 288 -7.83 -3.38 -4.01
CA PRO A 288 -7.20 -2.54 -2.99
C PRO A 288 -6.97 -3.22 -1.63
N PHE A 289 -7.80 -4.19 -1.24
CA PHE A 289 -7.54 -5.00 -0.04
C PHE A 289 -6.24 -5.80 -0.16
N PHE A 290 -5.82 -6.22 -1.36
CA PHE A 290 -4.62 -7.04 -1.56
C PHE A 290 -3.40 -6.18 -1.92
N ASN A 291 -3.60 -5.12 -2.71
CA ASN A 291 -2.50 -4.42 -3.40
C ASN A 291 -2.38 -2.92 -3.12
N ALA A 292 -3.25 -2.34 -2.28
CA ALA A 292 -3.17 -0.93 -1.91
C ALA A 292 -2.81 -0.74 -0.44
N ALA A 293 -2.21 0.41 -0.13
CA ALA A 293 -1.87 0.78 1.25
C ALA A 293 -3.10 0.92 2.16
N ALA A 294 -4.30 1.19 1.61
CA ALA A 294 -5.54 1.32 2.37
C ALA A 294 -5.91 0.02 3.13
N GLY A 295 -5.65 -1.15 2.55
CA GLY A 295 -5.91 -2.44 3.22
C GLY A 295 -4.79 -2.91 4.15
N LYS A 296 -3.73 -2.11 4.37
CA LYS A 296 -2.53 -2.52 5.12
C LYS A 296 -2.86 -3.06 6.51
N ASP A 297 -3.55 -2.27 7.31
CA ASP A 297 -3.75 -2.59 8.73
C ASP A 297 -4.71 -3.78 8.88
N LEU A 298 -5.72 -3.88 8.01
CA LEU A 298 -6.61 -5.04 7.94
C LEU A 298 -5.90 -6.32 7.51
N ARG A 299 -4.97 -6.26 6.55
CA ARG A 299 -4.15 -7.43 6.16
C ARG A 299 -3.25 -7.88 7.32
N VAL A 300 -2.65 -6.92 8.04
CA VAL A 300 -1.83 -7.23 9.22
C VAL A 300 -2.68 -7.88 10.30
N HIS A 301 -3.84 -7.29 10.62
CA HIS A 301 -4.79 -7.84 11.59
C HIS A 301 -5.24 -9.26 11.19
N ALA A 302 -5.61 -9.48 9.93
CA ALA A 302 -6.00 -10.80 9.44
C ALA A 302 -4.88 -11.85 9.52
N LEU A 303 -3.61 -11.45 9.37
CA LEU A 303 -2.48 -12.37 9.51
C LEU A 303 -2.10 -12.64 10.98
N GLU A 304 -2.29 -11.66 11.86
CA GLU A 304 -1.79 -11.71 13.25
C GLU A 304 -2.84 -12.18 14.26
N GLU A 305 -4.11 -11.91 14.01
CA GLU A 305 -5.23 -12.16 14.93
C GLU A 305 -6.25 -13.15 14.34
N SER A 306 -5.89 -13.87 13.28
CA SER A 306 -6.73 -14.89 12.65
C SER A 306 -5.91 -16.02 12.03
N GLU A 307 -6.57 -17.15 11.80
CA GLU A 307 -6.07 -18.26 10.99
C GLU A 307 -6.68 -18.18 9.58
N ILE A 308 -5.99 -17.53 8.65
CA ILE A 308 -6.38 -17.47 7.24
C ILE A 308 -6.32 -18.90 6.66
N GLN A 309 -7.47 -19.39 6.22
CA GLN A 309 -7.62 -20.71 5.62
C GLN A 309 -7.26 -20.67 4.14
N SER A 310 -7.76 -19.67 3.42
CA SER A 310 -7.46 -19.53 2.00
C SER A 310 -7.55 -18.09 1.49
N ILE A 311 -6.72 -17.78 0.50
CA ILE A 311 -6.83 -16.56 -0.31
C ILE A 311 -6.91 -16.95 -1.78
N ILE A 312 -7.95 -16.48 -2.48
CA ILE A 312 -8.12 -16.74 -3.91
C ILE A 312 -8.24 -15.41 -4.64
N GLY A 313 -7.20 -15.02 -5.38
CA GLY A 313 -7.18 -13.80 -6.18
C GLY A 313 -7.65 -14.05 -7.61
N PHE A 314 -8.45 -13.12 -8.15
CA PHE A 314 -9.02 -13.17 -9.49
C PHE A 314 -8.68 -11.90 -10.30
N GLU A 315 -8.47 -12.07 -11.61
CA GLU A 315 -8.59 -11.00 -12.60
C GLU A 315 -9.91 -11.19 -13.36
N ASN A 316 -10.71 -10.13 -13.52
CA ASN A 316 -12.03 -10.20 -14.12
C ASN A 316 -12.02 -10.49 -15.64
N ARG A 317 -11.63 -11.67 -16.09
CA ARG A 317 -11.68 -12.05 -17.53
C ARG A 317 -13.05 -12.58 -17.96
N GLY A 318 -14.11 -11.88 -17.58
CA GLY A 318 -15.50 -12.25 -17.90
C GLY A 318 -16.24 -13.00 -16.79
N ILE A 319 -15.70 -13.02 -15.57
CA ILE A 319 -16.41 -13.52 -14.38
C ILE A 319 -17.63 -12.63 -14.11
N PHE A 320 -17.43 -11.31 -14.16
CA PHE A 320 -18.47 -10.30 -14.11
C PHE A 320 -18.47 -9.49 -15.41
N SER A 321 -19.52 -9.64 -16.22
CA SER A 321 -19.61 -9.02 -17.56
C SER A 321 -19.60 -7.50 -17.57
N ASP A 322 -20.05 -6.90 -16.47
CA ASP A 322 -20.33 -5.46 -16.38
C ASP A 322 -19.17 -4.67 -15.73
N ILE A 323 -18.08 -5.35 -15.38
CA ILE A 323 -16.89 -4.79 -14.72
C ILE A 323 -15.71 -4.79 -15.71
N ASP A 324 -14.75 -3.85 -15.59
CA ASP A 324 -13.54 -3.82 -16.43
C ASP A 324 -12.82 -5.18 -16.38
N THR A 325 -12.36 -5.65 -17.54
CA THR A 325 -11.80 -7.00 -17.67
C THR A 325 -10.47 -7.21 -16.96
N ARG A 326 -9.84 -6.12 -16.50
CA ARG A 326 -8.56 -6.11 -15.78
C ARG A 326 -8.73 -5.82 -14.29
N TYR A 327 -9.98 -5.73 -13.84
CA TYR A 327 -10.26 -5.45 -12.44
C TYR A 327 -9.92 -6.67 -11.59
N ASN A 328 -9.15 -6.46 -10.52
CA ASN A 328 -8.73 -7.51 -9.61
C ASN A 328 -9.61 -7.52 -8.36
N PHE A 329 -9.95 -8.71 -7.89
CA PHE A 329 -10.69 -8.95 -6.66
C PHE A 329 -10.28 -10.30 -6.06
N GLY A 330 -10.71 -10.64 -4.86
CA GLY A 330 -10.37 -11.93 -4.27
C GLY A 330 -11.32 -12.38 -3.18
N ILE A 331 -11.23 -13.65 -2.81
CA ILE A 331 -11.93 -14.22 -1.67
C ILE A 331 -10.92 -14.48 -0.57
N VAL A 332 -11.20 -13.98 0.63
CA VAL A 332 -10.45 -14.30 1.84
C VAL A 332 -11.35 -15.11 2.75
N THR A 333 -10.88 -16.30 3.13
CA THR A 333 -11.54 -17.16 4.12
C THR A 333 -10.62 -17.34 5.31
N LEU A 334 -11.12 -17.03 6.51
CA LEU A 334 -10.35 -17.10 7.74
C LEU A 334 -11.21 -17.56 8.91
N ARG A 335 -10.53 -18.02 9.97
CA ARG A 335 -11.11 -18.27 11.27
C ARG A 335 -10.59 -17.24 12.27
N THR A 336 -11.47 -16.63 13.06
CA THR A 336 -11.07 -15.62 14.03
C THR A 336 -10.33 -16.21 15.22
N GLY A 337 -9.37 -15.47 15.74
CA GLY A 337 -8.45 -15.91 16.79
C GLY A 337 -7.30 -16.75 16.26
N GLY A 338 -6.24 -16.86 17.08
CA GLY A 338 -4.99 -17.49 16.66
C GLY A 338 -4.14 -16.56 15.79
N SER A 339 -3.18 -17.15 15.06
CA SER A 339 -2.31 -16.40 14.14
C SER A 339 -1.94 -17.24 12.93
N THR A 340 -1.80 -16.58 11.77
CA THR A 340 -1.51 -17.24 10.51
C THR A 340 -0.01 -17.46 10.35
N HIS A 341 0.38 -18.72 10.13
CA HIS A 341 1.77 -19.10 9.85
C HIS A 341 1.99 -19.40 8.36
N THR A 342 1.01 -20.06 7.73
CA THR A 342 0.97 -20.39 6.30
C THR A 342 -0.43 -20.07 5.78
N VAL A 343 -0.50 -19.52 4.58
CA VAL A 343 -1.73 -19.25 3.83
C VAL A 343 -1.80 -20.22 2.66
N HIS A 344 -2.93 -20.90 2.48
CA HIS A 344 -3.21 -21.65 1.26
C HIS A 344 -3.77 -20.68 0.21
N GLY A 345 -2.93 -20.23 -0.71
CA GLY A 345 -3.24 -19.12 -1.61
C GLY A 345 -3.05 -19.44 -3.09
N ILE A 346 -3.88 -18.87 -3.95
CA ILE A 346 -3.63 -18.84 -5.40
C ILE A 346 -4.16 -17.52 -5.98
N PHE A 347 -3.41 -16.92 -6.90
CA PHE A 347 -3.73 -15.60 -7.45
C PHE A 347 -3.97 -15.66 -8.97
N HIS A 348 -4.35 -14.53 -9.55
CA HIS A 348 -4.59 -14.35 -10.99
C HIS A 348 -5.56 -15.35 -11.65
N GLN A 349 -6.51 -15.89 -10.88
CA GLN A 349 -7.50 -16.80 -11.40
C GLN A 349 -8.47 -16.05 -12.33
N THR A 350 -8.75 -16.63 -13.50
CA THR A 350 -9.65 -16.03 -14.49
C THR A 350 -11.01 -16.71 -14.55
N THR A 351 -11.18 -17.80 -13.80
CA THR A 351 -12.40 -18.60 -13.74
C THR A 351 -12.72 -19.01 -12.32
N VAL A 352 -14.01 -19.21 -12.01
CA VAL A 352 -14.47 -19.65 -10.68
C VAL A 352 -14.34 -21.16 -10.44
N ASP A 353 -13.85 -21.93 -11.42
CA ASP A 353 -13.69 -23.38 -11.29
C ASP A 353 -12.66 -23.75 -10.21
N VAL A 354 -11.70 -22.85 -9.95
CA VAL A 354 -10.72 -22.96 -8.87
C VAL A 354 -11.39 -23.17 -7.50
N LEU A 355 -12.60 -22.63 -7.27
CA LEU A 355 -13.33 -22.77 -6.00
C LEU A 355 -13.70 -24.23 -5.68
N ARG A 356 -13.70 -25.13 -6.68
CA ARG A 356 -14.01 -26.55 -6.50
C ARG A 356 -12.77 -27.43 -6.33
N SER A 357 -11.59 -26.87 -6.56
CA SER A 357 -10.31 -27.59 -6.61
C SER A 357 -9.22 -26.86 -5.83
N ILE A 358 -9.59 -25.92 -4.96
CA ILE A 358 -8.64 -25.08 -4.24
C ILE A 358 -7.65 -25.92 -3.42
N ASP A 359 -8.13 -27.00 -2.79
CA ASP A 359 -7.28 -27.92 -2.02
C ASP A 359 -6.21 -28.63 -2.88
N ASP A 360 -6.43 -28.73 -4.20
CA ASP A 360 -5.51 -29.39 -5.14
C ASP A 360 -4.51 -28.42 -5.78
N VAL A 361 -4.84 -27.12 -5.84
CA VAL A 361 -4.09 -26.11 -6.60
C VAL A 361 -3.54 -24.96 -5.75
N ALA A 362 -4.02 -24.80 -4.52
CA ALA A 362 -3.52 -23.76 -3.62
C ALA A 362 -2.05 -23.98 -3.28
N LEU A 363 -1.32 -22.87 -3.21
CA LEU A 363 0.08 -22.82 -2.86
C LEU A 363 0.22 -22.65 -1.35
N ASP A 364 1.24 -23.28 -0.77
CA ASP A 364 1.61 -23.07 0.62
C ASP A 364 2.50 -21.83 0.72
N ILE A 365 1.92 -20.71 1.14
CA ILE A 365 2.60 -19.42 1.20
C ILE A 365 2.87 -19.07 2.68
N PRO A 366 4.14 -19.08 3.12
CA PRO A 366 4.49 -18.60 4.46
C PRO A 366 3.97 -17.17 4.70
N ALA A 367 3.30 -16.96 5.83
CA ALA A 367 2.76 -15.64 6.19
C ALA A 367 3.86 -14.55 6.24
N ARG A 368 5.10 -14.94 6.50
CA ARG A 368 6.25 -14.03 6.45
C ARG A 368 6.44 -13.40 5.06
N ILE A 369 6.22 -14.15 3.97
CA ILE A 369 6.34 -13.63 2.61
C ILE A 369 5.32 -12.50 2.40
N LEU A 370 4.06 -12.73 2.77
CA LEU A 370 3.00 -11.74 2.66
C LEU A 370 3.28 -10.46 3.49
N LYS A 371 3.98 -10.60 4.63
CA LYS A 371 4.40 -9.47 5.46
C LYS A 371 5.62 -8.76 4.89
N GLU A 372 6.65 -9.49 4.50
CA GLU A 372 7.98 -8.97 4.16
C GLU A 372 8.11 -8.58 2.70
N TYR A 373 7.23 -9.05 1.82
CA TYR A 373 7.26 -8.68 0.40
C TYR A 373 7.17 -7.16 0.19
N SER A 374 6.31 -6.48 0.92
CA SER A 374 6.22 -5.02 0.95
C SER A 374 6.14 -4.56 2.41
N PRO A 375 7.26 -4.40 3.13
CA PRO A 375 7.24 -4.13 4.56
C PRO A 375 6.52 -2.83 4.94
N GLY A 376 6.56 -1.82 4.07
CA GLY A 376 5.95 -0.52 4.30
C GLY A 376 4.44 -0.52 4.05
N ALA A 377 4.01 -1.00 2.87
CA ALA A 377 2.61 -1.00 2.46
C ALA A 377 1.86 -2.32 2.74
N ARG A 378 2.56 -3.40 3.10
CA ARG A 378 2.07 -4.76 3.35
C ARG A 378 1.26 -5.34 2.20
N ILE A 379 1.61 -5.00 0.96
CA ILE A 379 0.96 -5.53 -0.24
C ILE A 379 1.26 -7.03 -0.37
N PHE A 380 0.27 -7.82 -0.81
CA PHE A 380 0.47 -9.23 -1.11
C PHE A 380 0.97 -9.42 -2.56
N PRO A 381 1.99 -10.28 -2.78
CA PRO A 381 2.41 -10.67 -4.13
C PRO A 381 1.32 -11.51 -4.81
N ASN A 382 1.23 -11.41 -6.13
CA ASN A 382 0.43 -12.34 -6.93
C ASN A 382 1.31 -13.53 -7.28
N ILE A 383 1.08 -14.66 -6.61
CA ILE A 383 1.87 -15.88 -6.78
C ILE A 383 1.04 -16.92 -7.53
N GLU A 384 1.63 -17.51 -8.56
CA GLU A 384 0.96 -18.52 -9.41
C GLU A 384 1.56 -19.93 -9.26
N GLU A 385 2.81 -20.05 -8.83
CA GLU A 385 3.51 -21.33 -8.71
C GLU A 385 4.25 -21.50 -7.38
N GLN A 386 4.40 -22.75 -6.91
CA GLN A 386 5.10 -23.04 -5.65
C GLN A 386 6.60 -22.72 -5.72
N GLN A 387 7.21 -22.81 -6.91
CA GLN A 387 8.61 -22.42 -7.10
C GLN A 387 8.81 -20.92 -6.88
N GLU A 388 7.86 -20.09 -7.31
CA GLU A 388 7.88 -18.65 -7.06
C GLU A 388 7.87 -18.34 -5.55
N VAL A 389 7.09 -19.10 -4.76
CA VAL A 389 7.11 -19.00 -3.29
C VAL A 389 8.52 -19.26 -2.77
N SER A 390 9.19 -20.33 -3.22
CA SER A 390 10.56 -20.68 -2.79
C SER A 390 11.55 -19.57 -3.10
N VAL A 391 11.53 -19.04 -4.32
CA VAL A 391 12.41 -17.95 -4.77
C VAL A 391 12.17 -16.69 -3.94
N LEU A 392 10.91 -16.27 -3.79
CA LEU A 392 10.56 -15.11 -2.98
C LEU A 392 10.97 -15.32 -1.52
N ASP A 393 10.77 -16.50 -0.96
CA ASP A 393 11.14 -16.81 0.42
C ASP A 393 12.63 -16.60 0.67
N LYS A 394 13.50 -17.02 -0.26
CA LYS A 394 14.97 -16.81 -0.21
C LYS A 394 15.33 -15.33 -0.39
N ILE A 395 14.78 -14.66 -1.41
CA ILE A 395 15.03 -13.24 -1.66
C ILE A 395 14.65 -12.38 -0.45
N LEU A 396 13.50 -12.66 0.17
CA LEU A 396 12.96 -11.89 1.30
C LEU A 396 13.71 -12.11 2.61
N GLN A 397 14.59 -13.11 2.72
CA GLN A 397 15.52 -13.22 3.87
C GLN A 397 16.54 -12.07 3.90
N THR A 398 16.77 -11.41 2.77
CA THR A 398 17.68 -10.26 2.70
C THR A 398 16.97 -8.97 3.15
N PRO A 399 17.67 -8.03 3.81
CA PRO A 399 17.03 -6.83 4.33
C PRO A 399 16.62 -5.85 3.21
N PRO A 400 15.57 -5.03 3.42
CA PRO A 400 15.23 -3.94 2.52
C PRO A 400 16.36 -2.95 2.28
N LEU A 401 16.31 -2.28 1.13
CA LEU A 401 17.31 -1.35 0.63
C LEU A 401 17.52 -0.09 1.47
N ALA A 402 16.45 0.46 2.04
CA ALA A 402 16.52 1.63 2.91
C ALA A 402 16.79 1.31 4.39
N THR A 403 16.81 0.04 4.78
CA THR A 403 17.07 -0.37 6.17
C THR A 403 18.49 0.02 6.57
N GLU A 404 18.63 0.69 7.71
CA GLU A 404 19.92 1.06 8.28
C GLU A 404 20.53 -0.15 8.99
N ILE A 405 21.74 -0.53 8.59
CA ILE A 405 22.51 -1.64 9.15
C ILE A 405 23.89 -1.11 9.50
N GLU A 406 24.37 -1.44 10.70
CA GLU A 406 25.69 -1.01 11.15
C GLU A 406 26.78 -1.49 10.19
N ALA A 407 27.65 -0.58 9.78
CA ALA A 407 28.76 -0.83 8.86
C ALA A 407 28.40 -1.36 7.46
N ALA A 408 27.14 -1.19 7.03
CA ALA A 408 26.72 -1.49 5.66
C ALA A 408 26.04 -0.29 5.00
N TRP A 409 26.09 -0.25 3.67
CA TRP A 409 25.44 0.78 2.87
C TRP A 409 23.91 0.61 2.85
N ARG A 410 23.20 1.73 2.64
CA ARG A 410 21.76 1.76 2.37
C ARG A 410 21.47 2.62 1.15
N THR A 411 20.33 2.43 0.51
CA THR A 411 19.90 3.28 -0.59
C THR A 411 18.67 4.07 -0.21
N VAL A 412 18.77 5.40 -0.32
CA VAL A 412 17.64 6.30 -0.20
C VAL A 412 17.55 7.15 -1.46
N LEU A 413 16.40 7.09 -2.14
CA LEU A 413 16.13 7.80 -3.38
C LEU A 413 15.59 9.21 -3.11
N TYR A 414 15.98 10.16 -3.96
CA TYR A 414 15.36 11.48 -4.00
C TYR A 414 15.43 12.07 -5.42
N LYS A 415 14.65 13.14 -5.65
CA LYS A 415 14.64 13.89 -6.90
C LYS A 415 15.36 15.22 -6.72
N GLU A 416 16.33 15.52 -7.58
CA GLU A 416 17.08 16.79 -7.54
C GLU A 416 16.24 17.94 -8.10
N LEU A 417 15.78 17.83 -9.35
CA LEU A 417 15.04 18.88 -10.06
C LEU A 417 13.73 18.34 -10.66
N ASP A 418 12.74 19.19 -10.80
CA ASP A 418 11.48 18.92 -11.51
C ASP A 418 11.51 19.68 -12.84
N ARG A 419 11.33 18.97 -13.96
CA ARG A 419 11.50 19.58 -15.29
C ARG A 419 10.48 20.70 -15.55
N GLY A 420 9.27 20.57 -15.02
CA GLY A 420 8.21 21.56 -15.18
C GLY A 420 8.44 22.78 -14.30
N ARG A 421 8.83 22.56 -13.03
CA ARG A 421 8.98 23.65 -12.04
C ARG A 421 10.31 24.39 -12.10
N ASP A 422 11.38 23.70 -12.52
CA ASP A 422 12.74 24.23 -12.55
C ASP A 422 13.20 24.54 -13.99
N ARG A 423 12.26 24.75 -14.92
CA ARG A 423 12.55 25.01 -16.35
C ARG A 423 13.45 26.22 -16.57
N ASP A 424 13.40 27.20 -15.68
CA ASP A 424 14.26 28.39 -15.66
C ASP A 424 15.76 28.07 -15.52
N ARG A 425 16.11 26.82 -15.18
CA ARG A 425 17.49 26.38 -14.92
C ARG A 425 18.13 25.60 -16.06
N PHE A 426 17.44 25.42 -17.18
CA PHE A 426 17.92 24.56 -18.27
C PHE A 426 18.22 25.36 -19.53
N ILE A 427 19.34 25.02 -20.16
CA ILE A 427 19.83 25.57 -21.43
C ILE A 427 19.92 24.41 -22.42
N GLU A 428 19.33 24.57 -23.62
CA GLU A 428 19.34 23.54 -24.67
C GLU A 428 20.60 23.61 -25.56
N ASP A 429 21.26 24.76 -25.59
CA ASP A 429 22.48 25.00 -26.34
C ASP A 429 23.71 24.68 -25.48
N GLU A 430 24.33 23.53 -25.75
CA GLU A 430 25.56 23.05 -25.07
C GLU A 430 26.65 24.13 -24.98
N SER A 431 26.84 24.94 -26.02
CA SER A 431 27.89 25.97 -26.05
C SER A 431 27.71 27.09 -25.02
N LYS A 432 26.54 27.16 -24.38
CA LYS A 432 26.19 28.13 -23.34
C LYS A 432 26.04 27.51 -21.95
N GLY A 433 26.24 26.19 -21.85
CA GLY A 433 26.18 25.46 -20.60
C GLY A 433 27.58 25.12 -20.09
N ASP A 434 27.72 25.09 -18.76
CA ASP A 434 28.97 24.72 -18.09
C ASP A 434 29.00 23.22 -17.72
N TYR A 435 27.83 22.61 -17.49
CA TYR A 435 27.70 21.18 -17.15
C TYR A 435 26.35 20.59 -17.59
N PRO A 436 26.28 19.26 -17.78
CA PRO A 436 25.09 18.59 -18.26
C PRO A 436 24.00 18.43 -17.19
N VAL A 437 22.76 18.37 -17.66
CA VAL A 437 21.57 18.02 -16.86
C VAL A 437 20.98 16.73 -17.41
N TYR A 438 21.10 15.64 -16.65
CA TYR A 438 20.70 14.30 -17.05
C TYR A 438 19.20 14.07 -16.91
N GLN A 439 18.67 13.31 -17.87
CA GLN A 439 17.30 12.82 -17.91
C GLN A 439 17.28 11.29 -18.02
N GLY A 440 16.12 10.69 -17.77
CA GLY A 440 15.94 9.24 -17.89
C GLY A 440 16.37 8.73 -19.26
N LYS A 441 16.07 9.45 -20.34
CA LYS A 441 16.45 9.11 -21.72
C LYS A 441 17.96 9.14 -22.03
N ASN A 442 18.79 9.66 -21.12
CA ASN A 442 20.23 9.78 -21.33
C ASN A 442 21.05 8.60 -20.77
N ILE A 443 20.43 7.73 -19.96
CA ILE A 443 21.13 6.61 -19.33
C ILE A 443 20.49 5.26 -19.67
N HIS A 444 21.31 4.23 -19.59
CA HIS A 444 20.91 2.83 -19.68
C HIS A 444 21.66 2.00 -18.63
N GLN A 445 21.38 0.70 -18.53
CA GLN A 445 22.04 -0.20 -17.60
C GLN A 445 23.56 -0.07 -17.73
N PHE A 446 24.23 0.29 -16.62
CA PHE A 446 25.68 0.56 -16.53
C PHE A 446 26.23 1.69 -17.42
N CYS A 447 25.40 2.40 -18.18
CA CYS A 447 25.82 3.41 -19.17
C CYS A 447 25.20 4.77 -18.85
N TYR A 448 26.04 5.80 -18.70
CA TYR A 448 25.57 7.17 -18.41
C TYR A 448 25.35 8.03 -19.66
N ASP A 449 25.65 7.49 -20.84
CA ASP A 449 25.66 8.19 -22.12
C ASP A 449 25.42 7.19 -23.30
N PRO A 450 25.33 7.65 -24.56
CA PRO A 450 25.00 6.78 -25.69
C PRO A 450 26.19 5.96 -26.23
N THR A 451 27.36 5.95 -25.56
CA THR A 451 28.58 5.33 -26.10
C THR A 451 28.42 3.85 -26.45
N TYR A 452 27.63 3.10 -25.68
CA TYR A 452 27.40 1.66 -25.87
C TYR A 452 25.95 1.28 -26.15
N VAL A 453 25.09 2.27 -26.38
CA VAL A 453 23.64 2.07 -26.57
C VAL A 453 23.16 2.94 -27.72
N ASP A 454 22.99 2.33 -28.88
CA ASP A 454 22.76 3.01 -30.17
C ASP A 454 21.52 3.93 -30.19
N ASP A 455 20.45 3.54 -29.51
CA ASP A 455 19.16 4.26 -29.49
C ASP A 455 18.98 5.16 -28.25
N LEU A 456 20.06 5.48 -27.53
CA LEU A 456 19.98 6.33 -26.36
C LEU A 456 20.07 7.81 -26.75
N GLU A 457 19.18 8.64 -26.19
CA GLU A 457 19.16 10.06 -26.54
C GLU A 457 20.36 10.78 -25.89
N PRO A 458 21.11 11.60 -26.65
CA PRO A 458 22.21 12.38 -26.09
C PRO A 458 21.69 13.46 -25.12
N ILE A 459 22.61 14.03 -24.35
CA ILE A 459 22.31 15.11 -23.42
C ILE A 459 21.71 16.30 -24.19
N SER A 460 20.52 16.72 -23.78
CA SER A 460 19.78 17.81 -24.42
C SER A 460 19.59 19.02 -23.51
N PHE A 461 20.03 18.94 -22.25
CA PHE A 461 19.92 20.01 -21.27
C PHE A 461 21.24 20.22 -20.57
N TRP A 462 21.56 21.48 -20.37
CA TRP A 462 22.75 21.98 -19.72
C TRP A 462 22.36 23.06 -18.72
N SER A 463 23.27 23.41 -17.83
CA SER A 463 23.09 24.51 -16.87
C SER A 463 24.41 25.23 -16.67
N VAL A 464 24.33 26.40 -16.03
CA VAL A 464 25.49 27.24 -15.69
C VAL A 464 25.93 27.07 -14.24
N ASP A 465 27.17 27.46 -13.97
CA ASP A 465 27.79 27.47 -12.66
C ASP A 465 27.08 28.37 -11.64
N GLU A 466 27.39 28.17 -10.36
CA GLU A 466 26.68 28.80 -9.24
C GLU A 466 26.84 30.33 -9.16
N ASP A 467 27.79 30.91 -9.92
CA ASP A 467 27.97 32.37 -10.05
C ASP A 467 26.74 33.06 -10.65
N ASN A 468 25.94 32.35 -11.45
CA ASN A 468 24.68 32.84 -11.99
C ASN A 468 23.50 32.29 -11.16
N GLU A 469 23.14 33.01 -10.10
CA GLU A 469 22.12 32.58 -9.13
C GLU A 469 20.75 32.28 -9.75
N ASP A 470 20.38 32.98 -10.82
CA ASP A 470 19.06 32.88 -11.45
C ASP A 470 18.94 31.66 -12.36
N LEU A 471 20.02 31.21 -12.99
CA LEU A 471 20.01 30.12 -13.97
C LEU A 471 20.63 28.83 -13.44
N SER A 472 21.45 28.88 -12.39
CA SER A 472 22.16 27.69 -11.93
C SER A 472 21.24 26.63 -11.33
N ALA A 473 21.25 25.44 -11.93
CA ALA A 473 20.55 24.26 -11.44
C ALA A 473 21.16 23.73 -10.13
N LYS A 474 22.49 23.71 -10.00
CA LYS A 474 23.20 23.36 -8.75
C LYS A 474 22.77 24.25 -7.58
N ARG A 475 22.67 25.57 -7.79
CA ARG A 475 22.18 26.51 -6.79
C ARG A 475 20.77 26.16 -6.32
N ARG A 476 19.86 25.85 -7.26
CA ARG A 476 18.48 25.41 -6.94
C ARG A 476 18.45 24.11 -6.12
N VAL A 477 19.30 23.14 -6.44
CA VAL A 477 19.44 21.89 -5.64
C VAL A 477 19.93 22.21 -4.22
N ARG A 478 20.94 23.08 -4.09
CA ARG A 478 21.49 23.53 -2.81
C ARG A 478 20.42 24.19 -1.92
N GLU A 479 19.60 25.08 -2.50
CA GLU A 479 18.48 25.72 -1.82
C GLU A 479 17.42 24.73 -1.33
N LYS A 480 17.09 23.74 -2.16
CA LYS A 480 16.16 22.65 -1.79
C LYS A 480 16.72 21.84 -0.61
N ASN A 481 17.99 21.45 -0.67
CA ASN A 481 18.66 20.69 0.39
C ASN A 481 18.73 21.49 1.71
N PHE A 482 19.04 22.80 1.64
CA PHE A 482 19.06 23.69 2.80
C PHE A 482 17.69 23.78 3.50
N ARG A 483 16.59 23.62 2.75
CA ARG A 483 15.20 23.66 3.24
C ARG A 483 14.61 22.28 3.49
N ALA A 484 15.38 21.20 3.31
CA ALA A 484 14.88 19.84 3.41
C ALA A 484 14.31 19.54 4.81
N ARG A 485 13.30 18.67 4.84
CA ARG A 485 12.70 18.19 6.10
C ARG A 485 13.46 17.00 6.68
N ASP A 486 14.16 16.25 5.85
CA ASP A 486 14.98 15.11 6.24
C ASP A 486 16.31 15.60 6.85
N SER A 487 16.66 15.10 8.05
CA SER A 487 17.90 15.46 8.74
C SER A 487 19.15 14.92 8.04
N ALA A 488 19.05 13.83 7.28
CA ALA A 488 20.18 13.31 6.50
C ALA A 488 20.58 14.26 5.34
N ILE A 489 19.69 15.16 4.93
CA ILE A 489 19.95 16.18 3.89
C ILE A 489 20.12 17.57 4.50
N SER A 490 19.23 17.96 5.41
CA SER A 490 19.25 19.29 6.02
C SER A 490 20.26 19.34 7.17
N LEU A 491 21.45 19.85 6.87
CA LEU A 491 22.53 20.08 7.85
C LEU A 491 22.07 20.84 9.10
N LYS A 492 21.18 21.83 8.95
CA LYS A 492 20.55 22.55 10.09
C LYS A 492 19.85 21.59 11.06
N LYS A 493 19.10 20.63 10.54
CA LYS A 493 18.37 19.65 11.34
C LYS A 493 19.32 18.62 11.94
N ALA A 494 20.31 18.16 11.17
CA ALA A 494 21.35 17.26 11.68
C ALA A 494 22.09 17.88 12.89
N ILE A 495 22.52 19.14 12.78
CA ILE A 495 23.18 19.87 13.88
C ILE A 495 22.22 20.01 15.07
N TYR A 496 20.99 20.47 14.83
CA TYR A 496 20.03 20.65 15.92
C TYR A 496 19.75 19.33 16.65
N ASN A 497 19.40 18.26 15.92
CA ASN A 497 19.07 16.97 16.52
C ASN A 497 20.23 16.38 17.32
N LYS A 498 21.48 16.65 16.93
CA LYS A 498 22.67 16.09 17.58
C LYS A 498 23.16 16.90 18.77
N PHE A 499 22.95 18.21 18.78
CA PHE A 499 23.55 19.11 19.78
C PHE A 499 22.55 19.89 20.65
N ALA A 500 21.26 19.92 20.32
CA ALA A 500 20.26 20.69 21.09
C ALA A 500 20.13 20.23 22.55
N ASP A 501 20.31 18.93 22.79
CA ASP A 501 20.24 18.33 24.12
C ASP A 501 21.63 18.06 24.73
N ASP A 502 22.71 18.51 24.10
CA ASP A 502 24.06 18.41 24.65
C ASP A 502 24.20 19.35 25.86
N PRO A 503 24.54 18.85 27.07
CA PRO A 503 24.68 19.67 28.27
C PRO A 503 25.63 20.85 28.10
N GLU A 504 26.65 20.73 27.25
CA GLU A 504 27.64 21.78 26.96
C GLU A 504 27.00 23.03 26.34
N PHE A 505 25.92 22.86 25.57
CA PHE A 505 25.25 23.94 24.83
C PHE A 505 23.87 24.30 25.40
N SER A 506 23.57 23.83 26.61
CA SER A 506 22.29 24.03 27.28
C SER A 506 21.95 25.50 27.59
N HIS A 507 22.93 26.41 27.56
CA HIS A 507 22.72 27.85 27.70
C HIS A 507 22.18 28.52 26.42
N LEU A 508 22.24 27.85 25.27
CA LEU A 508 21.74 28.37 24.01
C LEU A 508 20.21 28.19 23.91
N PRO A 509 19.49 29.17 23.33
CA PRO A 509 18.03 29.08 23.21
C PRO A 509 17.61 28.02 22.17
N SER A 510 16.90 26.98 22.62
CA SER A 510 16.41 25.87 21.78
C SER A 510 15.03 26.09 21.14
N SER A 511 14.38 27.23 21.41
CA SER A 511 13.02 27.55 20.93
C SER A 511 12.87 27.68 19.41
N SER A 512 13.97 27.80 18.67
CA SER A 512 13.99 27.77 17.21
C SER A 512 15.24 27.06 16.72
N GLN A 513 15.06 26.01 15.91
CA GLN A 513 16.17 25.24 15.34
C GLN A 513 17.20 26.13 14.63
N LYS A 514 16.74 27.08 13.81
CA LYS A 514 17.63 28.01 13.10
C LYS A 514 18.42 28.88 14.08
N ARG A 515 17.77 29.40 15.12
CA ARG A 515 18.41 30.29 16.09
C ARG A 515 19.44 29.54 16.92
N PHE A 516 19.09 28.34 17.38
CA PHE A 516 20.01 27.47 18.10
C PHE A 516 21.26 27.19 17.26
N VAL A 517 21.08 26.70 16.03
CA VAL A 517 22.20 26.35 15.14
C VAL A 517 23.07 27.56 14.84
N ASN A 518 22.48 28.72 14.47
CA ASN A 518 23.28 29.90 14.16
C ASN A 518 24.09 30.37 15.38
N ARG A 519 23.50 30.38 16.58
CA ARG A 519 24.23 30.76 17.80
C ARG A 519 25.30 29.75 18.18
N LEU A 520 25.02 28.46 18.06
CA LEU A 520 26.01 27.41 18.28
C LEU A 520 27.24 27.68 17.40
N LEU A 521 27.03 27.91 16.11
CA LEU A 521 28.11 28.19 15.18
C LEU A 521 28.83 29.53 15.48
N THR A 522 28.11 30.61 15.72
CA THR A 522 28.73 31.95 15.89
C THR A 522 29.32 32.20 17.28
N GLU A 523 28.65 31.74 18.34
CA GLU A 523 29.00 32.05 19.73
C GLU A 523 29.98 31.01 20.31
N GLU A 524 29.87 29.73 19.94
CA GLU A 524 30.72 28.65 20.49
C GLU A 524 31.90 28.27 19.57
N PHE A 525 31.74 28.39 18.25
CA PHE A 525 32.73 27.93 17.26
C PHE A 525 33.35 29.06 16.40
N ASP A 526 33.04 30.33 16.69
CA ASP A 526 33.58 31.53 16.02
C ASP A 526 33.57 31.47 14.47
N ARG A 527 32.42 31.09 13.91
CA ARG A 527 32.23 31.00 12.46
C ARG A 527 30.98 31.73 11.99
N PRO A 528 30.83 31.99 10.67
CA PRO A 528 29.60 32.53 10.11
C PRO A 528 28.38 31.64 10.38
N GLU A 529 27.20 32.26 10.30
CA GLU A 529 25.93 31.53 10.33
C GLU A 529 25.86 30.46 9.24
N LEU A 530 25.05 29.43 9.46
CA LEU A 530 24.84 28.36 8.48
C LEU A 530 24.33 28.95 7.15
N SER A 531 25.04 28.67 6.06
CA SER A 531 24.77 29.23 4.74
C SER A 531 24.57 28.15 3.67
N LEU A 532 24.28 28.57 2.43
CA LEU A 532 24.21 27.63 1.31
C LEU A 532 25.56 26.99 1.00
N GLU A 533 26.68 27.68 1.26
CA GLU A 533 28.04 27.16 0.98
C GLU A 533 28.34 25.90 1.80
N ASP A 534 27.77 25.80 3.01
CA ASP A 534 27.90 24.62 3.88
C ASP A 534 27.22 23.36 3.36
N ILE A 535 26.33 23.49 2.37
CA ILE A 535 25.60 22.35 1.82
C ILE A 535 26.47 21.61 0.81
N ARG A 536 26.85 20.36 1.07
CA ARG A 536 27.55 19.56 0.07
C ARG A 536 26.57 19.10 -1.01
N LEU A 537 26.87 19.35 -2.28
CA LEU A 537 26.04 18.87 -3.39
C LEU A 537 26.34 17.40 -3.67
N HIS A 538 25.31 16.59 -3.87
CA HIS A 538 25.48 15.19 -4.25
C HIS A 538 26.11 15.04 -5.64
N SER A 539 25.92 16.02 -6.52
CA SER A 539 26.62 16.09 -7.81
C SER A 539 28.13 16.35 -7.69
N SER A 540 28.68 16.50 -6.49
CA SER A 540 30.14 16.55 -6.28
C SER A 540 30.80 15.16 -6.24
N GLU A 541 30.04 14.08 -6.39
CA GLU A 541 30.52 12.71 -6.29
C GLU A 541 29.91 11.81 -7.37
N TYR A 542 30.59 10.70 -7.65
CA TYR A 542 30.06 9.61 -8.47
C TYR A 542 28.87 8.98 -7.73
N ARG A 543 27.73 8.84 -8.41
CA ARG A 543 26.50 8.38 -7.76
C ARG A 543 25.64 7.55 -8.68
N ILE A 544 24.92 6.59 -8.09
CA ILE A 544 23.93 5.80 -8.79
C ILE A 544 22.69 6.67 -9.06
N VAL A 545 22.18 6.59 -10.28
CA VAL A 545 20.88 7.12 -10.67
C VAL A 545 20.03 6.03 -11.28
N LEU A 546 18.72 6.08 -11.02
CA LEU A 546 17.73 5.09 -11.43
C LEU A 546 16.63 5.75 -12.26
N ARG A 547 16.24 5.16 -13.38
CA ARG A 547 15.11 5.67 -14.18
C ARG A 547 13.78 5.53 -13.41
N GLU A 548 12.98 6.59 -13.43
CA GLU A 548 11.64 6.56 -12.83
C GLU A 548 10.68 5.67 -13.61
N VAL A 549 10.79 5.65 -14.95
CA VAL A 549 9.98 4.76 -15.79
C VAL A 549 10.51 3.35 -15.66
N ALA A 550 9.66 2.45 -15.19
CA ALA A 550 9.94 1.04 -14.96
C ALA A 550 8.66 0.24 -15.17
N ARG A 551 8.61 -0.62 -16.19
CA ARG A 551 7.43 -1.43 -16.49
C ARG A 551 7.77 -2.91 -16.34
N ALA A 552 6.83 -3.70 -15.85
CA ALA A 552 7.00 -5.15 -15.75
C ALA A 552 7.17 -5.83 -17.12
N THR A 553 6.72 -5.18 -18.19
CA THR A 553 6.79 -5.69 -19.58
C THR A 553 7.99 -5.18 -20.38
N ASP A 554 8.80 -4.28 -19.80
CA ASP A 554 10.05 -3.86 -20.43
C ASP A 554 11.08 -4.98 -20.36
N GLU A 555 12.09 -4.91 -21.22
CA GLU A 555 13.20 -5.87 -21.24
C GLU A 555 13.92 -5.93 -19.89
N ARG A 556 14.13 -4.77 -19.25
CA ARG A 556 14.55 -4.63 -17.86
C ARG A 556 13.59 -3.66 -17.19
N THR A 557 13.08 -4.03 -16.03
CA THR A 557 12.15 -3.18 -15.28
C THR A 557 12.90 -2.03 -14.64
N LEU A 558 14.04 -2.30 -14.00
CA LEU A 558 14.91 -1.28 -13.45
C LEU A 558 16.14 -1.03 -14.31
N ILE A 559 16.48 0.25 -14.45
CA ILE A 559 17.63 0.70 -15.21
C ILE A 559 18.40 1.71 -14.38
N ALA A 560 19.60 1.32 -13.93
CA ALA A 560 20.49 2.16 -13.15
C ALA A 560 21.87 2.32 -13.80
N ALA A 561 22.50 3.47 -13.57
CA ALA A 561 23.86 3.77 -13.97
C ALA A 561 24.56 4.60 -12.88
N VAL A 562 25.89 4.55 -12.83
CA VAL A 562 26.67 5.56 -12.11
C VAL A 562 26.95 6.70 -13.07
N ILE A 563 26.69 7.94 -12.63
CA ILE A 563 27.04 9.16 -13.38
C ILE A 563 28.23 9.87 -12.72
N PRO A 564 29.08 10.54 -13.51
CA PRO A 564 30.25 11.23 -12.97
C PRO A 564 29.86 12.50 -12.21
N PRO A 565 30.78 13.06 -11.40
CA PRO A 565 30.60 14.34 -10.75
C PRO A 565 30.34 15.48 -11.75
N GLY A 566 29.73 16.55 -11.28
CA GLY A 566 29.48 17.79 -12.03
C GLY A 566 28.03 17.93 -12.49
N GLY A 567 27.42 16.90 -13.07
CA GLY A 567 26.06 16.99 -13.62
C GLY A 567 24.94 16.80 -12.57
N VAL A 568 23.78 17.40 -12.82
CA VAL A 568 22.55 17.24 -11.99
C VAL A 568 21.48 16.48 -12.76
N VAL A 569 20.45 15.96 -12.08
CA VAL A 569 19.38 15.18 -12.71
C VAL A 569 18.01 15.83 -12.58
N VAL A 570 17.10 15.53 -13.51
CA VAL A 570 15.67 15.87 -13.38
C VAL A 570 14.84 14.67 -12.91
N HIS A 571 13.59 14.93 -12.52
CA HIS A 571 12.65 14.00 -11.89
C HIS A 571 12.46 12.62 -12.54
N THR A 572 12.75 12.49 -13.84
CA THR A 572 12.74 11.21 -14.57
C THR A 572 13.87 10.25 -14.14
N LEU A 573 14.80 10.75 -13.32
CA LEU A 573 15.84 10.00 -12.63
C LEU A 573 15.71 10.24 -11.13
N TYR A 574 15.78 9.16 -10.37
CA TYR A 574 16.06 9.20 -8.94
C TYR A 574 17.57 9.14 -8.74
N THR A 575 18.08 9.95 -7.81
CA THR A 575 19.45 9.84 -7.34
C THR A 575 19.46 8.98 -6.07
N VAL A 576 20.30 7.94 -6.04
CA VAL A 576 20.65 7.25 -4.79
C VAL A 576 21.57 8.18 -4.00
N ARG A 577 21.19 8.49 -2.77
CA ARG A 577 21.91 9.43 -1.90
C ARG A 577 23.38 8.98 -1.70
N PRO A 578 24.38 9.80 -2.10
CA PRO A 578 25.79 9.46 -1.91
C PRO A 578 26.35 9.93 -0.55
N PHE A 579 25.69 10.89 0.10
CA PHE A 579 26.13 11.48 1.36
C PHE A 579 25.01 11.64 2.38
N GLU A 580 25.34 11.54 3.66
CA GLU A 580 24.43 11.85 4.77
C GLU A 580 25.06 12.85 5.75
N ALA A 581 24.28 13.85 6.17
CA ALA A 581 24.72 14.84 7.14
C ALA A 581 24.80 14.22 8.55
N ASN A 582 26.01 14.12 9.09
CA ASN A 582 26.30 13.57 10.42
C ASN A 582 27.37 14.43 11.15
N PRO A 583 27.04 15.69 11.49
CA PRO A 583 28.03 16.65 11.99
C PRO A 583 28.67 16.20 13.31
N SER A 584 29.99 16.26 13.43
CA SER A 584 30.72 16.13 14.70
C SER A 584 31.06 17.50 15.27
N LYS A 585 31.49 17.57 16.54
CA LYS A 585 31.94 18.84 17.15
C LYS A 585 33.10 19.48 16.36
N ASN A 586 33.97 18.67 15.77
CA ASN A 586 35.08 19.17 14.96
C ASN A 586 34.59 19.87 13.70
N ASP A 587 33.54 19.33 13.07
CA ASP A 587 32.97 19.91 11.84
C ASP A 587 32.31 21.26 12.10
N LEU A 588 31.77 21.47 13.31
CA LEU A 588 31.16 22.74 13.70
C LEU A 588 32.13 23.91 13.54
N SER A 589 33.44 23.71 13.65
CA SER A 589 34.46 24.75 13.43
C SER A 589 34.85 25.01 11.97
N GLN A 590 34.46 24.14 11.03
CA GLN A 590 34.93 24.19 9.63
C GLN A 590 33.99 24.96 8.70
N PHE A 591 34.54 25.79 7.82
CA PHE A 591 33.78 26.50 6.78
C PHE A 591 34.45 26.36 5.40
N PRO A 592 33.74 25.87 4.36
CA PRO A 592 32.42 25.24 4.42
C PRO A 592 32.38 23.92 5.20
N MET A 593 31.24 23.57 5.79
CA MET A 593 31.08 22.36 6.62
C MET A 593 30.90 21.06 5.80
N HIS A 594 31.68 20.85 4.74
CA HIS A 594 31.53 19.65 3.89
C HIS A 594 32.03 18.36 4.56
N SER A 595 32.88 18.47 5.59
CA SER A 595 33.35 17.34 6.40
C SER A 595 32.27 16.72 7.27
N ALA A 596 31.16 17.43 7.53
CA ALA A 596 30.00 16.91 8.26
C ALA A 596 29.15 15.92 7.44
N TYR A 597 29.57 15.57 6.22
CA TYR A 597 28.85 14.66 5.34
C TYR A 597 29.64 13.37 5.17
N ASP A 598 29.08 12.28 5.69
CA ASP A 598 29.64 10.94 5.55
C ASP A 598 29.24 10.36 4.19
N ARG A 599 30.17 9.65 3.54
CA ARG A 599 29.86 8.87 2.33
C ARG A 599 28.99 7.68 2.72
N VAL A 600 27.95 7.43 1.93
CA VAL A 600 27.08 6.25 2.09
C VAL A 600 27.74 4.98 1.55
N PHE A 601 28.60 5.14 0.54
CA PHE A 601 29.31 4.04 -0.12
C PHE A 601 30.81 4.33 -0.15
N THR A 602 31.63 3.31 0.12
CA THR A 602 32.98 3.21 -0.44
C THR A 602 32.92 3.07 -1.97
N ASP A 603 34.07 3.21 -2.65
CA ASP A 603 34.09 3.12 -4.11
C ASP A 603 33.65 1.72 -4.61
N MET A 604 34.04 0.64 -3.93
CA MET A 604 33.60 -0.73 -4.26
C MET A 604 32.14 -0.98 -3.92
N GLU A 605 31.65 -0.47 -2.77
CA GLU A 605 30.24 -0.59 -2.38
C GLU A 605 29.30 0.08 -3.39
N LEU A 606 29.73 1.19 -4.01
CA LEU A 606 28.98 1.85 -5.08
C LEU A 606 28.74 0.90 -6.26
N PHE A 607 29.75 0.12 -6.66
CA PHE A 607 29.64 -0.76 -7.82
C PHE A 607 29.00 -2.11 -7.51
N VAL A 608 29.17 -2.68 -6.31
CA VAL A 608 28.38 -3.86 -5.92
C VAL A 608 26.89 -3.52 -5.81
N ALA A 609 26.54 -2.36 -5.25
CA ALA A 609 25.16 -1.89 -5.18
C ALA A 609 24.57 -1.70 -6.59
N LEU A 610 25.34 -1.10 -7.51
CA LEU A 610 24.95 -0.98 -8.91
C LEU A 610 24.72 -2.34 -9.58
N GLY A 611 25.61 -3.30 -9.36
CA GLY A 611 25.50 -4.66 -9.89
C GLY A 611 24.25 -5.38 -9.40
N LEU A 612 23.99 -5.32 -8.09
CA LEU A 612 22.79 -5.88 -7.47
C LEU A 612 21.50 -5.26 -8.03
N ILE A 613 21.42 -3.92 -8.08
CA ILE A 613 20.22 -3.20 -8.55
C ILE A 613 19.90 -3.49 -10.04
N ASN A 614 20.93 -3.75 -10.85
CA ASN A 614 20.77 -4.05 -12.28
C ASN A 614 20.62 -5.55 -12.59
N SER A 615 20.62 -6.42 -11.57
CA SER A 615 20.66 -7.88 -11.74
C SER A 615 19.30 -8.51 -12.06
N ILE A 616 19.31 -9.69 -12.67
CA ILE A 616 18.09 -10.50 -12.90
C ILE A 616 17.31 -10.78 -11.61
N PRO A 617 17.90 -11.28 -10.51
CA PRO A 617 17.13 -11.61 -9.30
C PRO A 617 16.43 -10.40 -8.69
N PHE A 618 17.09 -9.23 -8.68
CA PHE A 618 16.46 -8.01 -8.18
C PHE A 618 15.38 -7.49 -9.14
N ASP A 619 15.60 -7.58 -10.46
CA ASP A 619 14.59 -7.18 -11.45
C ASP A 619 13.35 -8.08 -11.39
N PHE A 620 13.52 -9.38 -11.13
CA PHE A 620 12.43 -10.34 -10.88
C PHE A 620 11.56 -9.89 -9.70
N LEU A 621 12.16 -9.57 -8.54
CA LEU A 621 11.43 -9.02 -7.40
C LEU A 621 10.72 -7.69 -7.73
N MET A 622 11.36 -6.83 -8.52
CA MET A 622 10.81 -5.51 -8.82
C MET A 622 9.66 -5.56 -9.83
N ARG A 623 9.68 -6.51 -10.77
CA ARG A 623 8.59 -6.77 -11.74
C ARG A 623 7.27 -7.09 -11.06
N THR A 624 7.32 -7.90 -10.01
CA THR A 624 6.13 -8.28 -9.25
C THR A 624 5.58 -7.10 -8.43
N LYS A 625 6.40 -6.06 -8.17
CA LYS A 625 6.01 -4.88 -7.40
C LYS A 625 5.55 -3.69 -8.26
N VAL A 626 6.00 -3.51 -9.50
CA VAL A 626 5.76 -2.28 -10.28
C VAL A 626 4.76 -2.44 -11.42
N ASP A 627 3.91 -1.42 -11.62
CA ASP A 627 3.00 -1.38 -12.77
C ASP A 627 3.65 -0.66 -13.97
N SER A 628 4.03 0.61 -13.78
CA SER A 628 4.57 1.44 -14.86
C SER A 628 5.69 2.40 -14.48
N HIS A 629 5.85 2.70 -13.19
CA HIS A 629 6.91 3.56 -12.64
C HIS A 629 7.50 2.88 -11.41
N ALA A 630 8.81 3.04 -11.20
CA ALA A 630 9.49 2.63 -9.98
C ALA A 630 9.18 3.66 -8.89
N SER A 631 8.10 3.45 -8.12
CA SER A 631 7.83 4.32 -6.99
C SER A 631 8.96 4.21 -5.97
N LYS A 632 9.30 5.34 -5.35
CA LYS A 632 10.38 5.43 -4.36
C LYS A 632 10.28 4.35 -3.28
N TYR A 633 9.11 4.24 -2.63
CA TYR A 633 8.92 3.32 -1.52
C TYR A 633 9.05 1.84 -1.94
N LYS A 634 8.56 1.46 -3.15
CA LYS A 634 8.65 0.09 -3.65
C LYS A 634 10.11 -0.33 -3.87
N PHE A 635 10.95 0.60 -4.33
CA PHE A 635 12.39 0.36 -4.47
C PHE A 635 13.07 0.28 -3.09
N GLU A 636 12.83 1.26 -2.23
CA GLU A 636 13.47 1.35 -0.91
C GLU A 636 13.11 0.17 0.02
N GLU A 637 11.91 -0.37 -0.11
CA GLU A 637 11.45 -1.52 0.67
C GLU A 637 11.83 -2.87 0.05
N SER A 638 12.49 -2.88 -1.12
CA SER A 638 12.87 -4.11 -1.80
C SER A 638 14.18 -4.70 -1.30
N GLN A 639 14.22 -6.03 -1.30
CA GLN A 639 15.22 -6.84 -0.65
C GLN A 639 16.42 -7.08 -1.55
N ALA A 640 17.61 -6.83 -1.01
CA ALA A 640 18.86 -7.15 -1.68
C ALA A 640 19.97 -7.46 -0.67
N PRO A 641 20.91 -8.38 -1.00
CA PRO A 641 22.12 -8.60 -0.22
C PRO A 641 22.85 -7.28 0.05
N ARG A 642 23.28 -7.07 1.30
CA ARG A 642 24.04 -5.88 1.72
C ARG A 642 25.52 -6.22 1.75
N LEU A 643 26.05 -6.61 0.59
CA LEU A 643 27.42 -7.08 0.47
C LEU A 643 28.42 -5.96 0.79
N THR A 644 29.39 -6.28 1.64
CA THR A 644 30.49 -5.44 2.11
C THR A 644 31.82 -6.18 1.98
N ASP A 645 32.94 -5.49 2.26
CA ASP A 645 34.25 -6.13 2.20
C ASP A 645 34.36 -7.29 3.19
N GLY A 646 34.70 -8.47 2.67
CA GLY A 646 34.73 -9.74 3.41
C GLY A 646 33.59 -10.69 3.07
N ASP A 647 32.51 -10.21 2.46
CA ASP A 647 31.41 -11.06 1.99
C ASP A 647 31.76 -11.78 0.68
N ASN A 648 31.22 -12.98 0.51
CA ASN A 648 31.29 -13.68 -0.77
C ASN A 648 30.61 -12.84 -1.87
N TRP A 649 31.14 -12.92 -3.08
CA TRP A 649 30.66 -12.19 -4.27
C TRP A 649 30.84 -10.67 -4.26
N PHE A 650 31.18 -10.03 -3.12
CA PHE A 650 31.36 -8.57 -3.03
C PHE A 650 32.36 -8.05 -4.07
N HIS A 651 33.61 -8.52 -4.02
CA HIS A 651 34.67 -8.10 -4.93
C HIS A 651 34.38 -8.54 -6.38
N TYR A 652 33.83 -9.74 -6.55
CA TYR A 652 33.53 -10.32 -7.86
C TYR A 652 32.52 -9.44 -8.63
N ILE A 653 31.43 -9.06 -7.98
CA ILE A 653 30.37 -8.21 -8.57
C ILE A 653 30.88 -6.77 -8.73
N ALA A 654 31.52 -6.20 -7.70
CA ALA A 654 32.01 -4.82 -7.73
C ALA A 654 33.00 -4.58 -8.88
N ASP A 655 33.98 -5.47 -9.05
CA ASP A 655 34.98 -5.36 -10.12
C ASP A 655 34.31 -5.34 -11.51
N ARG A 656 33.40 -6.28 -11.77
CA ARG A 656 32.74 -6.43 -13.08
C ARG A 656 31.80 -5.26 -13.36
N ALA A 657 31.01 -4.84 -12.37
CA ALA A 657 30.14 -3.67 -12.49
C ALA A 657 30.96 -2.38 -12.71
N SER A 658 32.12 -2.24 -12.05
CA SER A 658 33.00 -1.09 -12.25
C SER A 658 33.62 -1.07 -13.64
N LYS A 659 34.04 -2.21 -14.20
CA LYS A 659 34.54 -2.32 -15.58
C LYS A 659 33.47 -1.98 -16.62
N LEU A 660 32.20 -2.26 -16.33
CA LEU A 660 31.07 -1.89 -17.18
C LEU A 660 30.78 -0.39 -17.17
N SER A 661 30.97 0.30 -16.03
CA SER A 661 30.56 1.70 -15.86
C SER A 661 31.68 2.73 -15.95
N CYS A 662 32.91 2.39 -15.56
CA CYS A 662 34.03 3.33 -15.46
C CYS A 662 34.74 3.59 -16.80
N TYR A 663 33.99 3.82 -17.88
CA TYR A 663 34.53 4.20 -19.18
C TYR A 663 34.61 5.72 -19.34
N GLY A 664 35.32 6.21 -20.37
CA GLY A 664 35.46 7.65 -20.64
C GLY A 664 36.50 8.36 -19.75
N GLU A 665 36.79 9.62 -20.05
CA GLU A 665 37.74 10.43 -19.29
C GLU A 665 37.14 10.90 -17.96
N GLU A 666 35.82 11.05 -17.90
CA GLU A 666 35.07 11.47 -16.72
C GLU A 666 35.18 10.48 -15.56
N PHE A 667 35.59 9.23 -15.82
CA PHE A 667 35.83 8.19 -14.81
C PHE A 667 37.32 7.90 -14.56
N ALA A 668 38.25 8.68 -15.11
CA ALA A 668 39.69 8.43 -14.92
C ALA A 668 40.10 8.41 -13.45
N GLU A 669 39.59 9.35 -12.65
CA GLU A 669 39.84 9.42 -11.21
C GLU A 669 39.24 8.22 -10.46
N MET A 670 38.05 7.77 -10.84
CA MET A 670 37.43 6.58 -10.23
C MET A 670 38.23 5.31 -10.54
N ARG A 671 38.74 5.17 -11.77
CA ARG A 671 39.61 4.04 -12.12
C ARG A 671 40.89 4.02 -11.27
N GLU A 672 41.51 5.17 -11.02
CA GLU A 672 42.68 5.27 -10.15
C GLU A 672 42.35 4.84 -8.72
N ARG A 673 41.22 5.31 -8.17
CA ARG A 673 40.74 4.93 -6.83
C ARG A 673 40.48 3.43 -6.69
N LEU A 674 40.02 2.79 -7.75
CA LEU A 674 39.76 1.34 -7.82
C LEU A 674 41.01 0.51 -8.13
N GLY A 675 42.21 1.10 -8.10
CA GLY A 675 43.46 0.37 -8.32
C GLY A 675 43.85 0.20 -9.79
N GLY A 676 43.29 1.02 -10.69
CA GLY A 676 43.68 1.08 -12.10
C GLY A 676 42.94 0.09 -13.00
N ILE A 677 41.67 -0.19 -12.73
CA ILE A 677 40.86 -1.10 -13.54
C ILE A 677 40.81 -0.69 -15.03
N GLU A 678 40.72 -1.67 -15.92
CA GLU A 678 40.51 -1.43 -17.35
C GLU A 678 39.03 -1.58 -17.72
N PRO A 679 38.36 -0.52 -18.23
CA PRO A 679 36.95 -0.59 -18.57
C PRO A 679 36.71 -1.45 -19.82
N ALA A 680 35.58 -2.15 -19.85
CA ALA A 680 35.17 -2.95 -21.00
C ALA A 680 34.63 -2.04 -22.11
N THR A 681 35.35 -2.01 -23.24
CA THR A 681 35.09 -1.10 -24.38
C THR A 681 34.48 -1.79 -25.60
N ASP A 682 34.48 -3.12 -25.66
CA ASP A 682 33.79 -3.89 -26.70
C ASP A 682 32.51 -4.55 -26.18
N MET A 683 31.52 -4.71 -27.04
CA MET A 683 30.19 -5.18 -26.64
C MET A 683 30.15 -6.65 -26.22
N ASP A 684 31.06 -7.49 -26.71
CA ASP A 684 31.07 -8.91 -26.37
C ASP A 684 31.59 -9.11 -24.94
N THR A 685 32.70 -8.45 -24.58
CA THR A 685 33.20 -8.41 -23.20
C THR A 685 32.17 -7.81 -22.25
N ARG A 686 31.50 -6.71 -22.65
CA ARG A 686 30.45 -6.10 -21.81
C ARG A 686 29.29 -7.07 -21.55
N ARG A 687 28.85 -7.83 -22.55
CA ARG A 687 27.80 -8.85 -22.38
C ARG A 687 28.24 -9.99 -21.47
N GLU A 688 29.49 -10.40 -21.58
CA GLU A 688 30.06 -11.43 -20.71
C GLU A 688 30.10 -10.98 -19.25
N LEU A 689 30.61 -9.76 -18.98
CA LEU A 689 30.64 -9.21 -17.63
C LEU A 689 29.23 -9.01 -17.04
N GLN A 690 28.24 -8.61 -17.84
CA GLN A 690 26.85 -8.52 -17.37
C GLN A 690 26.29 -9.89 -16.99
N ALA A 691 26.54 -10.92 -17.80
CA ALA A 691 26.10 -12.28 -17.50
C ALA A 691 26.79 -12.83 -16.24
N GLU A 692 28.05 -12.49 -16.02
CA GLU A 692 28.79 -12.84 -14.80
C GLU A 692 28.25 -12.13 -13.56
N VAL A 693 27.86 -10.86 -13.67
CA VAL A 693 27.19 -10.13 -12.59
C VAL A 693 25.85 -10.79 -12.27
N ASP A 694 25.01 -11.04 -13.27
CA ASP A 694 23.71 -11.71 -13.07
C ASP A 694 23.88 -13.07 -12.38
N ALA A 695 24.80 -13.91 -12.87
CA ALA A 695 25.11 -15.22 -12.30
C ALA A 695 25.63 -15.14 -10.85
N ALA A 696 26.55 -14.22 -10.55
CA ALA A 696 27.07 -14.03 -9.20
C ALA A 696 25.97 -13.55 -8.23
N VAL A 697 25.02 -12.74 -8.71
CA VAL A 697 23.93 -12.25 -7.87
C VAL A 697 22.93 -13.37 -7.54
N PHE A 698 22.67 -14.32 -8.43
CA PHE A 698 21.89 -15.53 -8.07
C PHE A 698 22.51 -16.26 -6.87
N HIS A 699 23.84 -16.45 -6.87
CA HIS A 699 24.56 -17.03 -5.73
C HIS A 699 24.52 -16.14 -4.48
N ALA A 700 24.59 -14.82 -4.63
CA ALA A 700 24.50 -13.89 -3.50
C ALA A 700 23.13 -13.88 -2.81
N TYR A 701 22.06 -14.25 -3.53
CA TYR A 701 20.73 -14.49 -2.98
C TYR A 701 20.51 -15.94 -2.51
N GLU A 702 21.53 -16.81 -2.63
CA GLU A 702 21.44 -18.24 -2.31
C GLU A 702 20.35 -19.00 -3.12
N LEU A 703 20.08 -18.52 -4.34
CA LEU A 703 19.19 -19.19 -5.28
C LEU A 703 19.93 -20.38 -5.90
N ASP A 704 19.31 -21.56 -5.87
CA ASP A 704 19.87 -22.78 -6.45
C ASP A 704 19.63 -22.84 -7.97
N GLU A 705 20.09 -23.91 -8.61
CA GLU A 705 19.98 -24.07 -10.07
C GLU A 705 18.51 -24.12 -10.54
N GLU A 706 17.61 -24.72 -9.74
CA GLU A 706 16.19 -24.80 -10.06
C GLU A 706 15.52 -23.42 -9.95
N ASP A 707 15.83 -22.67 -8.87
CA ASP A 707 15.39 -21.28 -8.72
C ASP A 707 15.88 -20.38 -9.84
N MET A 708 17.16 -20.50 -10.19
CA MET A 708 17.80 -19.71 -11.24
C MET A 708 17.10 -19.96 -12.57
N GLN A 709 16.91 -21.23 -12.93
CA GLN A 709 16.23 -21.60 -14.18
C GLN A 709 14.79 -21.09 -14.19
N PHE A 710 14.05 -21.22 -13.08
CA PHE A 710 12.70 -20.69 -12.95
C PHE A 710 12.64 -19.18 -13.22
N VAL A 711 13.52 -18.40 -12.58
CA VAL A 711 13.58 -16.94 -12.76
C VAL A 711 13.95 -16.56 -14.19
N LEU A 712 14.86 -17.29 -14.85
CA LEU A 712 15.21 -17.05 -16.24
C LEU A 712 14.05 -17.38 -17.20
N ASP A 713 13.28 -18.43 -16.92
CA ASP A 713 12.17 -18.88 -17.75
C ASP A 713 10.94 -17.96 -17.63
N ASP A 714 10.67 -17.46 -16.42
CA ASP A 714 9.58 -16.50 -16.15
C ASP A 714 9.84 -15.10 -16.75
N PHE A 715 11.10 -14.77 -17.03
CA PHE A 715 11.48 -13.43 -17.45
C PHE A 715 10.84 -13.01 -18.78
N HIS A 716 10.10 -11.90 -18.77
CA HIS A 716 9.33 -11.44 -19.93
C HIS A 716 10.21 -11.21 -21.18
N ARG A 717 9.88 -11.91 -22.26
CA ARG A 717 10.59 -11.84 -23.54
C ARG A 717 9.96 -10.80 -24.46
N VAL A 718 10.66 -9.67 -24.67
CA VAL A 718 10.23 -8.65 -25.64
C VAL A 718 10.53 -9.08 -27.07
N SER A 719 9.75 -8.60 -28.06
CA SER A 719 9.90 -9.03 -29.46
C SER A 719 11.24 -8.66 -30.12
N ASN A 720 11.96 -7.67 -29.57
CA ASN A 720 13.26 -7.22 -30.07
C ASN A 720 14.15 -6.79 -28.89
N PRO A 721 14.75 -7.75 -28.16
CA PRO A 721 15.55 -7.46 -26.97
C PRO A 721 16.92 -6.88 -27.34
N ARG A 722 17.44 -5.94 -26.54
CA ARG A 722 18.79 -5.38 -26.69
C ARG A 722 19.86 -6.35 -26.21
N ILE A 723 19.59 -7.04 -25.11
CA ILE A 723 20.52 -7.91 -24.37
C ILE A 723 19.85 -9.23 -23.99
N MET A 724 18.63 -9.20 -23.42
CA MET A 724 17.88 -10.35 -22.87
C MET A 724 17.35 -11.28 -23.97
N THR A 725 18.28 -11.91 -24.67
CA THR A 725 18.04 -12.97 -25.67
C THR A 725 18.15 -14.34 -25.02
N GLU A 726 17.65 -15.39 -25.67
CA GLU A 726 17.84 -16.77 -25.21
C GLU A 726 19.34 -17.08 -24.98
N ALA A 727 20.19 -16.66 -25.92
CA ALA A 727 21.64 -16.84 -25.84
C ALA A 727 22.27 -16.10 -24.65
N TYR A 728 21.66 -15.01 -24.18
CA TYR A 728 22.11 -14.32 -22.98
C TYR A 728 21.71 -15.11 -21.73
N PHE A 729 20.47 -15.61 -21.65
CA PHE A 729 20.03 -16.44 -20.53
C PHE A 729 20.82 -17.76 -20.44
N GLU A 730 21.07 -18.43 -21.57
CA GLU A 730 21.96 -19.60 -21.63
C GLU A 730 23.36 -19.27 -21.10
N LYS A 731 23.89 -18.09 -21.43
CA LYS A 731 25.19 -17.62 -20.93
C LYS A 731 25.16 -17.36 -19.43
N VAL A 732 24.09 -16.77 -18.89
CA VAL A 732 23.91 -16.58 -17.45
C VAL A 732 23.89 -17.92 -16.73
N ALA A 733 23.15 -18.91 -17.24
CA ALA A 733 23.09 -20.26 -16.67
C ALA A 733 24.46 -20.98 -16.71
N GLU A 734 25.19 -20.87 -17.82
CA GLU A 734 26.56 -21.40 -17.95
C GLU A 734 27.50 -20.77 -16.91
N LYS A 735 27.47 -19.43 -16.78
CA LYS A 735 28.28 -18.71 -15.80
C LYS A 735 27.87 -19.05 -14.37
N TYR A 736 26.57 -19.18 -14.09
CA TYR A 736 26.07 -19.60 -12.78
C TYR A 736 26.64 -20.96 -12.37
N THR A 737 26.57 -21.94 -13.27
CA THR A 737 27.09 -23.29 -13.04
C THR A 737 28.60 -23.26 -12.79
N HIS A 738 29.34 -22.56 -13.65
CA HIS A 738 30.79 -22.43 -13.52
C HIS A 738 31.19 -21.80 -12.18
N LEU A 739 30.51 -20.73 -11.79
CA LEU A 739 30.75 -20.02 -10.53
C LEU A 739 30.38 -20.85 -9.29
N GLY A 740 29.40 -21.76 -9.40
CA GLY A 740 29.11 -22.74 -8.35
C GLY A 740 30.28 -23.69 -8.09
N ASP A 741 31.03 -24.05 -9.13
CA ASP A 741 32.19 -24.95 -9.02
C ASP A 741 33.46 -24.23 -8.52
N VAL A 742 33.73 -23.02 -9.02
CA VAL A 742 34.99 -22.31 -8.74
C VAL A 742 34.90 -21.30 -7.58
N GLY A 743 33.69 -20.85 -7.24
CA GLY A 743 33.44 -19.82 -6.23
C GLY A 743 33.81 -18.40 -6.67
N PRO A 744 33.70 -17.40 -5.77
CA PRO A 744 33.86 -15.97 -6.09
C PRO A 744 35.32 -15.51 -6.31
N MET A 745 36.30 -16.43 -6.34
CA MET A 745 37.73 -16.13 -6.22
C MET A 745 38.49 -16.08 -7.56
N GLU A 746 37.79 -15.89 -8.69
CA GLU A 746 38.41 -15.52 -9.98
C GLU A 746 38.33 -14.03 -10.33
#